data_AF-A0A436RYN2-F1
#
_entry.id   AF-A0A436RYN2-F1
#
_cell.length_a   1.000
_cell.length_b   1.000
_cell.length_c   1.000
_cell.angle_alpha   90.00
_cell.angle_beta   90.00
_cell.angle_gamma   90.00
#
_symmetry.space_group_name_H-M   'P 1'
#
loop_
_entity.id
_entity.type
_entity.pdbx_description
1 polymer ?
#
loop_
_entity_poly.entity_id
_entity_poly.type
_entity_poly.pdbx_seq_one_letter_code
_entity_poly.pdbx_strand_id
1 'polypeptide(L)'
;MDKSAAAHDPPTARRRGRAAQYLRMSTDQQIYSLENQKDAIRSYAGIMGYDIVATYEDPGRSGLSLQGRPGLQKLLFDVENGFADFETVVVYDVSRWGRFQNVDESASYEYRCQSAGVRIEFCAEQFANDGTMGSDVLKAIKRTMAAEYSRMLSQRCFIGQSRIVQMGFRVGGPPGYGFRRLLVDQSGEPKGILKRKEWKSLVSDRVVRVLGPPEELETVRWIFDQFVNEGKTKREIANALNARGMVTDHGRPWSIRSVKTVLTHEKYIGNVIWNRSSSRLTSQRIRNPASAWIRVENASAPIVSSELFDRAQVEAKARLFRMTDNQMLVPLAKLLKRKGALSERIINAARGCPSSSRLKRRFRTLAEVYRRIGYKPPRNYEYISVNVDLRDRRHEVVEELVAAIEDAGGSARYDPDSKLVTVNGEFTVAIWIARCRLSRHGYPRWAFRRRRFAGADLSVLIRMQPGDAAIRDFLVLPGHEANHVFHVLKAENGCPIDSFVFATLDILVAMARRAPDQILPPTMRQLHRGIAGTGRHFAGLKHAPEPSNPLRGYVLLRNFIHERMRMRHFVTTTNELRKHWDRTAQAMRQLMTVKAFRELLKSEGIETMPSMLMETIPPSHLALIRAERPLAACQIEGICADALGLLENCPVPSIIFSYLREVSFERQVEMAKIMLALGSVRADFAKTLVALTPRSQLADPSSRRKRFHGIKAAQVTSMEAEFGEVSHEFLNAVATHGVRALGLVAAHGYLGRILENPKVVRYLARDFPIQFAQFQWLLQIR
;
A
#
# COMPACT_ATOMS: atom_id res chain seq x y z
N MET A 1 21.02 7.83 52.14
CA MET A 1 20.37 8.30 53.38
C MET A 1 19.11 7.47 53.57
N ASP A 2 19.03 6.88 54.76
CA ASP A 2 18.32 5.66 55.13
C ASP A 2 16.78 5.68 54.99
N LYS A 3 16.24 4.53 54.60
CA LYS A 3 14.90 4.08 54.98
C LYS A 3 15.05 2.82 55.83
N SER A 4 15.51 2.99 57.07
CA SER A 4 15.40 1.96 58.10
C SER A 4 14.97 2.61 59.43
N ALA A 5 14.27 1.82 60.25
CA ALA A 5 13.78 2.10 61.61
C ALA A 5 12.42 2.83 61.75
N ALA A 6 11.35 2.04 61.76
CA ALA A 6 10.36 2.07 62.85
C ALA A 6 9.69 0.69 62.92
N ALA A 7 9.97 -0.04 64.01
CA ALA A 7 9.39 -1.34 64.30
C ALA A 7 8.01 -1.17 64.96
N HIS A 8 6.97 -1.74 64.33
CA HIS A 8 5.71 -2.10 64.96
C HIS A 8 5.31 -3.49 64.45
N ASP A 9 4.69 -4.27 65.35
CA ASP A 9 4.27 -5.68 65.32
C ASP A 9 3.99 -6.35 63.96
N PRO A 10 4.16 -7.69 63.85
CA PRO A 10 4.13 -8.39 62.57
C PRO A 10 2.74 -8.25 61.92
N PRO A 11 2.64 -7.63 60.73
CA PRO A 11 1.38 -7.65 60.01
C PRO A 11 1.19 -9.07 59.48
N THR A 12 0.13 -9.71 59.93
CA THR A 12 -0.63 -10.76 59.25
C THR A 12 -0.26 -10.91 57.78
N ALA A 13 0.14 -12.13 57.38
CA ALA A 13 0.61 -12.51 56.05
C ALA A 13 -0.07 -11.73 54.91
N ARG A 14 0.59 -10.65 54.45
CA ARG A 14 0.19 -9.92 53.25
C ARG A 14 0.26 -10.91 52.10
N ARG A 15 -0.88 -11.19 51.44
CA ARG A 15 -0.91 -11.97 50.19
C ARG A 15 0.12 -11.36 49.24
N ARG A 16 1.16 -12.12 48.90
CA ARG A 16 2.14 -11.75 47.89
C ARG A 16 1.43 -11.69 46.53
N GLY A 17 1.70 -10.65 45.75
CA GLY A 17 1.11 -10.51 44.41
C GLY A 17 1.69 -11.57 43.48
N ARG A 18 0.87 -12.17 42.60
CA ARG A 18 1.36 -13.17 41.65
C ARG A 18 1.90 -12.48 40.40
N ALA A 19 3.11 -12.83 39.98
CA ALA A 19 3.75 -12.24 38.82
C ALA A 19 4.33 -13.30 37.85
N ALA A 20 4.41 -12.98 36.57
CA ALA A 20 5.18 -13.72 35.58
C ALA A 20 6.49 -12.98 35.28
N GLN A 21 7.51 -13.69 34.80
CA GLN A 21 8.73 -13.08 34.28
C GLN A 21 8.86 -13.29 32.77
N TYR A 22 9.35 -12.27 32.07
CA TYR A 22 9.65 -12.34 30.64
C TYR A 22 11.13 -12.09 30.37
N LEU A 23 11.78 -13.02 29.67
CA LEU A 23 13.22 -13.04 29.45
C LEU A 23 13.55 -13.09 27.95
N ARG A 24 14.54 -12.31 27.52
CA ARG A 24 14.95 -12.29 26.10
C ARG A 24 16.46 -12.11 25.93
N MET A 25 17.02 -12.80 24.92
CA MET A 25 18.40 -12.62 24.46
C MET A 25 18.43 -12.50 22.93
N SER A 26 19.23 -11.60 22.36
CA SER A 26 19.24 -11.38 20.90
C SER A 26 20.23 -12.26 20.12
N THR A 27 21.22 -12.88 20.77
CA THR A 27 22.29 -13.69 20.15
C THR A 27 22.96 -14.62 21.17
N ASP A 28 23.26 -15.87 20.78
CA ASP A 28 23.79 -16.97 21.62
C ASP A 28 25.17 -16.74 22.30
N GLN A 29 25.84 -15.61 22.04
CA GLN A 29 27.20 -15.36 22.56
C GLN A 29 27.25 -14.89 24.02
N GLN A 30 26.11 -14.65 24.67
CA GLN A 30 26.06 -14.21 26.07
C GLN A 30 25.45 -15.30 26.96
N ILE A 31 26.25 -16.32 27.27
CA ILE A 31 25.89 -17.52 28.05
C ILE A 31 25.21 -17.16 29.39
N TYR A 32 25.61 -16.05 30.02
CA TYR A 32 25.09 -15.63 31.33
C TYR A 32 23.99 -14.56 31.29
N SER A 33 23.52 -14.14 30.11
CA SER A 33 22.61 -12.98 30.02
C SER A 33 21.16 -13.27 30.44
N LEU A 34 20.69 -14.52 30.39
CA LEU A 34 19.34 -14.87 30.86
C LEU A 34 19.30 -15.11 32.36
N GLU A 35 20.33 -15.75 32.93
CA GLU A 35 20.41 -15.99 34.38
C GLU A 35 20.56 -14.67 35.13
N ASN A 36 21.42 -13.75 34.63
CA ASN A 36 21.51 -12.41 35.20
C ASN A 36 20.18 -11.64 35.18
N GLN A 37 19.36 -11.85 34.14
CA GLN A 37 18.01 -11.28 34.08
C GLN A 37 17.07 -11.93 35.10
N LYS A 38 17.13 -13.26 35.26
CA LYS A 38 16.36 -14.01 36.27
C LYS A 38 16.68 -13.53 37.68
N ASP A 39 17.96 -13.39 38.00
CA ASP A 39 18.39 -12.99 39.34
C ASP A 39 17.98 -11.55 39.66
N ALA A 40 18.14 -10.63 38.71
CA ALA A 40 17.66 -9.25 38.89
C ALA A 40 16.14 -9.18 39.07
N ILE A 41 15.37 -9.99 38.33
CA ILE A 41 13.92 -10.06 38.48
C ILE A 41 13.53 -10.68 39.82
N ARG A 42 14.23 -11.73 40.28
CA ARG A 42 14.01 -12.35 41.60
C ARG A 42 14.27 -11.36 42.73
N SER A 43 15.38 -10.61 42.68
CA SER A 43 15.68 -9.58 43.69
C SER A 43 14.60 -8.50 43.73
N TYR A 44 14.15 -8.02 42.55
CA TYR A 44 13.07 -7.04 42.46
C TYR A 44 11.73 -7.58 42.98
N ALA A 45 11.38 -8.81 42.61
CA ALA A 45 10.17 -9.48 43.11
C ALA A 45 10.18 -9.64 44.64
N GLY A 46 11.33 -9.96 45.23
CA GLY A 46 11.49 -10.02 46.69
C GLY A 46 11.24 -8.69 47.39
N ILE A 47 11.71 -7.57 46.81
CA ILE A 47 11.49 -6.22 47.34
C ILE A 47 10.03 -5.79 47.21
N MET A 48 9.39 -6.08 46.08
CA MET A 48 8.01 -5.68 45.77
C MET A 48 6.94 -6.63 46.33
N GLY A 49 7.36 -7.77 46.89
CA GLY A 49 6.45 -8.77 47.46
C GLY A 49 5.69 -9.59 46.40
N TYR A 50 6.33 -9.89 45.28
CA TYR A 50 5.78 -10.74 44.22
C TYR A 50 6.29 -12.18 44.31
N ASP A 51 5.40 -13.13 44.03
CA ASP A 51 5.77 -14.53 43.77
C ASP A 51 5.74 -14.78 42.25
N ILE A 52 6.88 -15.21 41.69
CA ILE A 52 7.01 -15.51 40.26
C ILE A 52 6.40 -16.89 39.98
N VAL A 53 5.27 -16.93 39.27
CA VAL A 53 4.49 -18.15 39.01
C VAL A 53 4.60 -18.67 37.58
N ALA A 54 5.04 -17.84 36.65
CA ALA A 54 5.23 -18.21 35.25
C ALA A 54 6.51 -17.59 34.66
N THR A 55 7.13 -18.29 33.71
CA THR A 55 8.34 -17.82 33.01
C THR A 55 8.18 -17.98 31.51
N TYR A 56 8.38 -16.88 30.77
CA TYR A 56 8.31 -16.81 29.32
C TYR A 56 9.67 -16.42 28.76
N GLU A 57 10.24 -17.21 27.85
CA GLU A 57 11.62 -17.03 27.39
C GLU A 57 11.72 -16.98 25.87
N ASP A 58 12.57 -16.06 25.37
CA ASP A 58 12.93 -15.94 23.96
C ASP A 58 14.47 -15.91 23.79
N PRO A 59 15.15 -17.08 23.84
CA PRO A 59 16.59 -17.18 23.67
C PRO A 59 17.00 -16.98 22.20
N GLY A 60 18.04 -16.17 21.96
CA GLY A 60 18.56 -15.92 20.61
C GLY A 60 17.59 -15.24 19.64
N ARG A 61 16.56 -14.53 20.13
CA ARG A 61 15.53 -13.87 19.31
C ARG A 61 15.67 -12.36 19.26
N SER A 62 15.60 -11.81 18.03
CA SER A 62 15.62 -10.38 17.76
C SER A 62 14.41 -9.65 18.37
N GLY A 63 14.64 -8.48 18.94
CA GLY A 63 13.59 -7.61 19.50
C GLY A 63 12.89 -6.72 18.47
N LEU A 64 13.18 -6.85 17.17
CA LEU A 64 12.66 -5.97 16.12
C LEU A 64 11.24 -6.32 15.64
N SER A 65 10.75 -7.53 15.93
CA SER A 65 9.45 -8.02 15.44
C SER A 65 8.87 -9.08 16.38
N LEU A 66 7.54 -9.17 16.43
CA LEU A 66 6.83 -10.17 17.24
C LEU A 66 6.91 -11.60 16.63
N GLN A 67 6.96 -11.71 15.30
CA GLN A 67 6.84 -13.01 14.58
C GLN A 67 7.89 -14.06 14.98
N GLY A 68 9.07 -13.63 15.43
CA GLY A 68 10.16 -14.52 15.86
C GLY A 68 10.25 -14.77 17.37
N ARG A 69 9.23 -14.39 18.16
CA ARG A 69 9.24 -14.38 19.63
C ARG A 69 8.12 -15.24 20.20
N PRO A 70 8.24 -16.58 20.15
CA PRO A 70 7.20 -17.49 20.65
C PRO A 70 6.91 -17.31 22.15
N GLY A 71 7.91 -16.94 22.97
CA GLY A 71 7.72 -16.69 24.40
C GLY A 71 6.81 -15.50 24.65
N LEU A 72 7.05 -14.37 23.98
CA LEU A 72 6.19 -13.19 24.07
C LEU A 72 4.80 -13.45 23.47
N GLN A 73 4.72 -14.18 22.35
CA GLN A 73 3.43 -14.54 21.75
C GLN A 73 2.57 -15.38 22.70
N LYS A 74 3.18 -16.36 23.37
CA LYS A 74 2.50 -17.18 24.37
C LYS A 74 2.04 -16.33 25.55
N LEU A 75 2.89 -15.43 26.06
CA LEU A 75 2.51 -14.50 27.13
C LEU A 75 1.28 -13.67 26.75
N LEU A 76 1.30 -13.04 25.58
CA LEU A 76 0.15 -12.24 25.11
C LEU A 76 -1.10 -13.10 24.94
N PHE A 77 -0.96 -14.30 24.39
CA PHE A 77 -2.08 -15.23 24.24
C PHE A 77 -2.70 -15.63 25.59
N ASP A 78 -1.88 -15.97 26.59
CA ASP A 78 -2.35 -16.37 27.91
C ASP A 78 -3.09 -15.22 28.61
N VAL A 79 -2.58 -13.99 28.47
CA VAL A 79 -3.20 -12.78 29.03
C VAL A 79 -4.53 -12.45 28.34
N GLU A 80 -4.59 -12.47 27.01
CA GLU A 80 -5.79 -12.06 26.27
C GLU A 80 -6.96 -13.04 26.34
N ASN A 81 -6.66 -14.32 26.52
CA ASN A 81 -7.70 -15.36 26.65
C ASN A 81 -8.10 -15.60 28.12
N GLY A 82 -7.54 -14.83 29.07
CA GLY A 82 -7.83 -14.97 30.50
C GLY A 82 -7.25 -16.24 31.12
N PHE A 83 -6.21 -16.83 30.52
CA PHE A 83 -5.48 -17.97 31.07
C PHE A 83 -4.34 -17.55 32.01
N ALA A 84 -4.01 -16.26 32.06
CA ALA A 84 -2.99 -15.72 32.95
C ALA A 84 -3.47 -15.77 34.42
N ASP A 85 -2.72 -16.49 35.25
CA ASP A 85 -2.97 -16.65 36.68
C ASP A 85 -2.15 -15.67 37.54
N PHE A 86 -1.67 -14.59 36.91
CA PHE A 86 -0.82 -13.55 37.48
C PHE A 86 -1.33 -12.15 37.13
N GLU A 87 -1.03 -11.18 38.00
CA GLU A 87 -1.49 -9.79 37.87
C GLU A 87 -0.40 -8.86 37.32
N THR A 88 0.85 -9.31 37.31
CA THR A 88 2.01 -8.49 36.91
C THR A 88 3.01 -9.30 36.08
N VAL A 89 3.63 -8.69 35.07
CA VAL A 89 4.72 -9.26 34.28
C VAL A 89 5.97 -8.43 34.55
N VAL A 90 7.01 -9.05 35.11
CA VAL A 90 8.29 -8.41 35.37
C VAL A 90 9.25 -8.67 34.21
N VAL A 91 9.84 -7.59 33.71
CA VAL A 91 10.79 -7.57 32.61
C VAL A 91 12.05 -6.86 33.10
N TYR A 92 13.23 -7.26 32.60
CA TYR A 92 14.47 -6.62 33.02
C TYR A 92 14.54 -5.13 32.63
N ASP A 93 14.42 -4.82 31.33
CA ASP A 93 14.44 -3.45 30.80
C ASP A 93 13.48 -3.29 29.61
N VAL A 94 13.18 -2.04 29.22
CA VAL A 94 12.29 -1.73 28.07
C VAL A 94 12.77 -2.39 26.77
N SER A 95 14.08 -2.55 26.63
CA SER A 95 14.71 -3.12 25.46
C SER A 95 14.49 -4.65 25.35
N ARG A 96 14.26 -5.35 26.47
CA ARG A 96 13.88 -6.77 26.51
C ARG A 96 12.44 -6.97 26.10
N TRP A 97 11.54 -6.06 26.51
CA TRP A 97 10.16 -6.05 26.05
C TRP A 97 10.04 -5.86 24.54
N GLY A 98 10.80 -4.93 23.95
CA GLY A 98 10.92 -4.86 22.49
C GLY A 98 11.64 -3.62 21.97
N ARG A 99 12.21 -3.75 20.78
CA ARG A 99 12.84 -2.66 20.02
C ARG A 99 12.18 -2.55 18.65
N PHE A 100 10.86 -2.50 18.65
CA PHE A 100 10.05 -2.47 17.44
C PHE A 100 10.37 -1.22 16.61
N GLN A 101 10.24 -1.31 15.28
CA GLN A 101 10.49 -0.17 14.40
C GLN A 101 9.44 0.93 14.59
N ASN A 102 8.20 0.54 14.91
CA ASN A 102 7.18 1.46 15.39
C ASN A 102 7.13 1.40 16.93
N VAL A 103 7.33 2.55 17.58
CA VAL A 103 7.29 2.67 19.05
C VAL A 103 5.92 2.28 19.59
N ASP A 104 4.86 2.52 18.81
CA ASP A 104 3.48 2.23 19.18
C ASP A 104 3.19 0.72 19.23
N GLU A 105 3.97 -0.11 18.53
CA GLU A 105 3.82 -1.57 18.65
C GLU A 105 4.17 -2.03 20.06
N SER A 106 5.25 -1.50 20.64
CA SER A 106 5.63 -1.79 22.03
C SER A 106 4.52 -1.38 22.98
N ALA A 107 3.99 -0.16 22.82
CA ALA A 107 2.93 0.39 23.65
C ALA A 107 1.61 -0.39 23.49
N SER A 108 1.29 -0.84 22.28
CA SER A 108 0.10 -1.64 21.99
C SER A 108 0.11 -2.97 22.72
N TYR A 109 1.25 -3.67 22.76
CA TYR A 109 1.35 -4.93 23.53
C TYR A 109 1.21 -4.68 25.03
N GLU A 110 1.76 -3.58 25.55
CA GLU A 110 1.60 -3.22 26.96
C GLU A 110 0.14 -2.88 27.28
N TYR A 111 -0.50 -2.09 26.42
CA TYR A 111 -1.91 -1.72 26.55
C TYR A 111 -2.84 -2.94 26.52
N ARG A 112 -2.54 -3.93 25.68
CA ARG A 112 -3.30 -5.20 25.62
C ARG A 112 -3.22 -5.95 26.94
N CYS A 113 -2.04 -6.04 27.54
CA CYS A 113 -1.88 -6.64 28.87
C CYS A 113 -2.64 -5.85 29.94
N GLN A 114 -2.52 -4.52 29.96
CA GLN A 114 -3.21 -3.66 30.92
C GLN A 114 -4.74 -3.74 30.79
N SER A 115 -5.27 -3.80 29.58
CA SER A 115 -6.71 -3.95 29.30
C SER A 115 -7.26 -5.28 29.81
N ALA A 116 -6.40 -6.30 29.92
CA ALA A 116 -6.72 -7.60 30.51
C ALA A 116 -6.43 -7.67 32.02
N GLY A 117 -6.08 -6.55 32.66
CA GLY A 117 -5.81 -6.47 34.10
C GLY A 117 -4.38 -6.85 34.51
N VAL A 118 -3.47 -7.06 33.55
CA VAL A 118 -2.08 -7.46 33.82
C VAL A 118 -1.13 -6.27 33.63
N ARG A 119 -0.43 -5.87 34.69
CA ARG A 119 0.57 -4.79 34.65
C ARG A 119 1.92 -5.31 34.16
N ILE A 120 2.74 -4.42 33.61
CA ILE A 120 4.12 -4.76 33.21
C ILE A 120 5.06 -3.92 34.05
N GLU A 121 6.14 -4.48 34.57
CA GLU A 121 7.12 -3.76 35.38
C GLU A 121 8.54 -3.98 34.87
N PHE A 122 9.36 -2.93 34.95
CA PHE A 122 10.75 -2.94 34.47
C PHE A 122 11.70 -2.81 35.66
N CYS A 123 12.42 -3.88 36.01
CA CYS A 123 13.21 -3.89 37.24
C CYS A 123 14.49 -3.04 37.18
N ALA A 124 15.03 -2.78 35.99
CA ALA A 124 16.23 -1.96 35.79
C ALA A 124 15.94 -0.46 35.53
N GLU A 125 14.66 -0.05 35.46
CA GLU A 125 14.27 1.34 35.21
C GLU A 125 13.91 2.07 36.51
N GLN A 126 14.27 3.35 36.62
CA GLN A 126 14.15 4.14 37.86
C GLN A 126 12.76 4.76 38.09
N PHE A 127 11.80 4.56 37.19
CA PHE A 127 10.44 5.09 37.32
C PHE A 127 9.48 3.98 37.79
N ALA A 128 8.58 4.31 38.73
CA ALA A 128 7.50 3.43 39.10
C ALA A 128 6.48 3.33 37.94
N ASN A 129 5.93 2.15 37.67
CA ASN A 129 4.87 1.98 36.67
C ASN A 129 3.49 2.31 37.27
N ASP A 130 3.40 3.51 37.87
CA ASP A 130 2.30 4.01 38.70
C ASP A 130 1.21 4.74 37.92
N GLY A 131 1.35 4.86 36.59
CA GLY A 131 0.43 5.59 35.73
C GLY A 131 0.50 7.11 35.87
N THR A 132 1.53 7.64 36.54
CA THR A 132 1.76 9.09 36.58
C THR A 132 2.17 9.60 35.21
N MET A 133 1.74 10.83 34.88
CA MET A 133 2.12 11.47 33.61
C MET A 133 3.65 11.53 33.41
N GLY A 134 4.41 11.67 34.51
CA GLY A 134 5.88 11.65 34.48
C GLY A 134 6.46 10.28 34.10
N SER A 135 5.91 9.18 34.62
CA SER A 135 6.39 7.83 34.29
C SER A 135 6.06 7.42 32.86
N ASP A 136 4.90 7.86 32.33
CA ASP A 136 4.51 7.58 30.95
C ASP A 136 5.34 8.34 29.91
N VAL A 137 5.70 9.59 30.19
CA VAL A 137 6.64 10.36 29.35
C VAL A 137 8.02 9.72 29.33
N LEU A 138 8.56 9.32 30.49
CA LEU A 138 9.85 8.65 30.58
C LEU A 138 9.86 7.30 29.85
N LYS A 139 8.78 6.51 29.94
CA LYS A 139 8.59 5.28 29.15
C LYS A 139 8.61 5.55 27.66
N ALA A 140 7.88 6.57 27.18
CA ALA A 140 7.85 6.94 25.77
C ALA A 140 9.24 7.33 25.25
N ILE A 141 10.00 8.11 26.04
CA ILE A 141 11.39 8.47 25.72
C ILE A 141 12.26 7.21 25.64
N LYS A 142 12.20 6.31 26.63
CA LYS A 142 12.99 5.08 26.67
C LYS A 142 12.68 4.13 25.51
N ARG A 143 11.40 3.95 25.15
CA ARG A 143 10.99 3.15 23.98
C ARG A 143 11.54 3.75 22.68
N THR A 144 11.47 5.07 22.55
CA THR A 144 12.04 5.80 21.40
C THR A 144 13.55 5.63 21.34
N MET A 145 14.26 5.78 22.46
CA MET A 145 15.71 5.56 22.55
C MET A 145 16.10 4.13 22.17
N ALA A 146 15.34 3.13 22.62
CA ALA A 146 15.60 1.73 22.30
C ALA A 146 15.42 1.41 20.81
N ALA A 147 14.43 2.03 20.14
CA ALA A 147 14.24 1.94 18.69
C ALA A 147 15.36 2.67 17.93
N GLU A 148 15.69 3.90 18.34
CA GLU A 148 16.78 4.71 17.76
C GLU A 148 18.15 4.04 17.88
N TYR A 149 18.45 3.40 19.01
CA TYR A 149 19.69 2.65 19.21
C TYR A 149 19.89 1.60 18.10
N SER A 150 18.83 0.88 17.70
CA SER A 150 18.91 -0.11 16.62
C SER A 150 19.20 0.54 15.25
N ARG A 151 18.64 1.72 14.98
CA ARG A 151 18.88 2.50 13.76
C ARG A 151 20.31 3.02 13.72
N MET A 152 20.75 3.66 14.80
CA MET A 152 22.11 4.16 14.96
C MET A 152 23.14 3.03 14.85
N LEU A 153 22.89 1.86 15.47
CA LEU A 153 23.78 0.71 15.35
C LEU A 153 23.87 0.22 13.90
N SER A 154 22.75 0.12 13.19
CA SER A 154 22.76 -0.26 11.77
C SER A 154 23.55 0.73 10.91
N GLN A 155 23.41 2.04 11.17
CA GLN A 155 24.15 3.09 10.48
C GLN A 155 25.65 3.02 10.81
N ARG A 156 26.03 2.84 12.09
CA ARG A 156 27.42 2.67 12.52
C ARG A 156 28.06 1.43 11.91
N CYS A 157 27.36 0.30 11.86
CA CYS A 157 27.83 -0.90 11.17
C CYS A 157 28.07 -0.63 9.68
N PHE A 158 27.16 0.07 9.01
CA PHE A 158 27.34 0.45 7.60
C PHE A 158 28.56 1.35 7.38
N ILE A 159 28.72 2.39 8.20
CA ILE A 159 29.88 3.31 8.15
C ILE A 159 31.19 2.54 8.40
N GLY A 160 31.21 1.67 9.42
CA GLY A 160 32.37 0.84 9.74
C GLY A 160 32.75 -0.11 8.61
N GLN A 161 31.76 -0.79 8.02
CA GLN A 161 31.97 -1.66 6.86
C GLN A 161 32.44 -0.86 5.63
N SER A 162 31.86 0.32 5.38
CA SER A 162 32.29 1.23 4.32
C SER A 162 33.76 1.60 4.47
N ARG A 163 34.19 1.99 5.67
CA ARG A 163 35.58 2.35 5.97
C ARG A 163 36.53 1.17 5.75
N ILE A 164 36.15 -0.02 6.19
CA ILE A 164 36.93 -1.25 5.96
C ILE A 164 37.11 -1.51 4.45
N VAL A 165 36.04 -1.34 3.65
CA VAL A 165 36.14 -1.49 2.19
C VAL A 165 37.02 -0.41 1.56
N GLN A 166 36.89 0.85 2.00
CA GLN A 166 37.71 1.97 1.54
C GLN A 166 39.20 1.75 1.80
N MET A 167 39.55 1.08 2.90
CA MET A 167 40.91 0.65 3.21
C MET A 167 41.39 -0.56 2.37
N GLY A 168 40.60 -1.02 1.39
CA GLY A 168 40.92 -2.17 0.54
C GLY A 168 40.58 -3.54 1.13
N PHE A 169 40.11 -3.61 2.38
CA PHE A 169 39.76 -4.86 3.04
C PHE A 169 38.37 -5.39 2.63
N ARG A 170 38.16 -6.70 2.81
CA ARG A 170 36.90 -7.36 2.47
C ARG A 170 36.02 -7.60 3.68
N VAL A 171 34.78 -7.12 3.57
CA VAL A 171 33.73 -7.32 4.58
C VAL A 171 32.99 -8.67 4.41
N GLY A 172 33.14 -9.33 3.26
CA GLY A 172 32.59 -10.67 3.05
C GLY A 172 32.50 -11.15 1.60
N GLY A 173 31.82 -12.28 1.42
CA GLY A 173 31.59 -12.95 0.14
C GLY A 173 32.80 -13.75 -0.38
N PRO A 174 32.60 -14.61 -1.39
CA PRO A 174 33.67 -15.43 -1.94
C PRO A 174 34.77 -14.58 -2.63
N PRO A 175 36.02 -15.08 -2.70
CA PRO A 175 37.11 -14.43 -3.46
C PRO A 175 36.77 -14.38 -4.95
N GLY A 176 36.19 -15.49 -5.44
CA GLY A 176 35.94 -15.78 -6.85
C GLY A 176 37.14 -16.44 -7.52
N TYR A 177 36.91 -17.02 -8.69
CA TYR A 177 37.92 -17.73 -9.48
C TYR A 177 39.18 -16.89 -9.74
N GLY A 178 40.37 -17.46 -9.50
CA GLY A 178 41.67 -16.80 -9.61
C GLY A 178 42.15 -16.12 -8.32
N PHE A 179 41.40 -16.20 -7.22
CA PHE A 179 41.72 -15.48 -5.98
C PHE A 179 41.53 -16.33 -4.72
N ARG A 180 42.19 -15.93 -3.62
CA ARG A 180 42.03 -16.50 -2.27
C ARG A 180 41.74 -15.42 -1.22
N ARG A 181 41.23 -15.85 -0.06
CA ARG A 181 40.95 -14.99 1.10
C ARG A 181 42.11 -15.14 2.08
N LEU A 182 42.96 -14.13 2.19
CA LEU A 182 44.04 -14.12 3.17
C LEU A 182 43.57 -13.37 4.42
N LEU A 183 43.67 -14.02 5.57
CA LEU A 183 43.48 -13.39 6.88
C LEU A 183 44.78 -12.65 7.24
N VAL A 184 44.67 -11.38 7.61
CA VAL A 184 45.77 -10.58 8.12
C VAL A 184 45.41 -10.02 9.49
N ASP A 185 46.41 -9.79 10.33
CA ASP A 185 46.23 -9.19 11.65
C ASP A 185 46.06 -7.65 11.58
N GLN A 186 46.25 -6.96 12.70
CA GLN A 186 46.15 -5.49 12.77
C GLN A 186 47.36 -4.78 12.12
N SER A 187 48.54 -5.38 12.19
CA SER A 187 49.78 -4.91 11.55
C SER A 187 49.80 -5.17 10.04
N GLY A 188 48.91 -6.04 9.54
CA GLY A 188 48.87 -6.45 8.15
C GLY A 188 49.61 -7.75 7.85
N GLU A 189 50.11 -8.43 8.88
CA GLU A 189 50.86 -9.67 8.75
C GLU A 189 49.95 -10.85 8.38
N PRO A 190 50.36 -11.74 7.46
CA PRO A 190 49.57 -12.89 7.03
C PRO A 190 49.40 -13.92 8.16
N LYS A 191 48.15 -14.24 8.52
CA LYS A 191 47.83 -15.34 9.46
C LYS A 191 47.51 -16.65 8.77
N GLY A 192 46.95 -16.59 7.56
CA GLY A 192 46.62 -17.79 6.78
C GLY A 192 45.47 -17.61 5.80
N ILE A 193 45.30 -18.59 4.91
CA ILE A 193 44.26 -18.59 3.88
C ILE A 193 42.97 -19.19 4.45
N LEU A 194 41.89 -18.41 4.43
CA LEU A 194 40.57 -18.87 4.85
C LEU A 194 39.92 -19.73 3.76
N LYS A 195 39.64 -21.00 4.09
CA LYS A 195 38.87 -21.91 3.25
C LYS A 195 37.39 -21.50 3.20
N ARG A 196 36.64 -22.21 2.37
CA ARG A 196 35.20 -21.96 2.22
C ARG A 196 34.48 -22.28 3.53
N LYS A 197 33.59 -21.37 3.96
CA LYS A 197 32.86 -21.40 5.25
C LYS A 197 33.71 -21.11 6.50
N GLU A 198 34.99 -20.80 6.34
CA GLU A 198 35.79 -20.26 7.45
C GLU A 198 35.64 -18.74 7.56
N TRP A 199 35.64 -18.26 8.81
CA TRP A 199 35.43 -16.87 9.18
C TRP A 199 36.56 -16.41 10.08
N LYS A 200 36.79 -15.10 10.13
CA LYS A 200 37.70 -14.53 11.12
C LYS A 200 37.08 -14.64 12.51
N SER A 201 37.88 -15.01 13.50
CA SER A 201 37.43 -15.11 14.90
C SER A 201 37.57 -13.78 15.62
N LEU A 202 38.63 -13.02 15.34
CA LEU A 202 38.88 -11.72 15.96
C LEU A 202 38.27 -10.57 15.14
N VAL A 203 37.67 -9.61 15.83
CA VAL A 203 37.10 -8.41 15.20
C VAL A 203 38.21 -7.54 14.59
N SER A 204 39.38 -7.53 15.20
CA SER A 204 40.58 -6.80 14.78
C SER A 204 41.14 -7.28 13.44
N ASP A 205 41.08 -8.58 13.17
CA ASP A 205 41.66 -9.16 11.96
C ASP A 205 40.92 -8.66 10.71
N ARG A 206 41.63 -8.63 9.59
CA ARG A 206 41.12 -8.20 8.28
C ARG A 206 41.29 -9.31 7.26
N VAL A 207 40.53 -9.21 6.17
CA VAL A 207 40.60 -10.18 5.07
C VAL A 207 40.95 -9.42 3.79
N VAL A 208 42.05 -9.79 3.16
CA VAL A 208 42.46 -9.26 1.85
C VAL A 208 42.27 -10.30 0.76
N ARG A 209 42.19 -9.83 -0.49
CA ARG A 209 42.12 -10.69 -1.66
C ARG A 209 43.51 -10.82 -2.25
N VAL A 210 44.02 -12.04 -2.31
CA VAL A 210 45.31 -12.38 -2.94
C VAL A 210 45.11 -13.26 -4.16
N LEU A 211 46.10 -13.32 -5.03
CA LEU A 211 46.09 -14.18 -6.21
C LEU A 211 46.00 -15.66 -5.82
N GLY A 212 45.29 -16.43 -6.63
CA GLY A 212 45.19 -17.88 -6.51
C GLY A 212 46.32 -18.63 -7.22
N PRO A 213 46.16 -19.95 -7.40
CA PRO A 213 47.11 -20.79 -8.12
C PRO A 213 47.36 -20.28 -9.55
N PRO A 214 48.60 -20.38 -10.08
CA PRO A 214 48.95 -19.90 -11.42
C PRO A 214 48.01 -20.42 -12.53
N GLU A 215 47.60 -21.69 -12.45
CA GLU A 215 46.67 -22.31 -13.41
C GLU A 215 45.31 -21.58 -13.51
N GLU A 216 44.77 -21.09 -12.39
CA GLU A 216 43.53 -20.30 -12.39
C GLU A 216 43.75 -18.92 -13.00
N LEU A 217 44.93 -18.33 -12.79
CA LEU A 217 45.30 -17.02 -13.35
C LEU A 217 45.44 -17.09 -14.87
N GLU A 218 46.13 -18.11 -15.37
CA GLU A 218 46.28 -18.40 -16.79
C GLU A 218 44.92 -18.63 -17.45
N THR A 219 44.03 -19.38 -16.80
CA THR A 219 42.67 -19.60 -17.29
C THR A 219 41.89 -18.30 -17.43
N VAL A 220 42.01 -17.37 -16.46
CA VAL A 220 41.37 -16.05 -16.56
C VAL A 220 41.94 -15.26 -17.73
N ARG A 221 43.27 -15.19 -17.87
CA ARG A 221 43.93 -14.49 -18.98
C ARG A 221 43.51 -15.08 -20.33
N TRP A 222 43.47 -16.41 -20.44
CA TRP A 222 42.97 -17.13 -21.59
C TRP A 222 41.50 -16.77 -21.91
N ILE A 223 40.61 -16.69 -20.91
CA ILE A 223 39.22 -16.27 -21.14
C ILE A 223 39.15 -14.87 -21.78
N PHE A 224 39.96 -13.92 -21.32
CA PHE A 224 39.98 -12.56 -21.87
C PHE A 224 40.54 -12.55 -23.30
N ASP A 225 41.66 -13.23 -23.53
CA ASP A 225 42.28 -13.37 -24.85
C ASP A 225 41.30 -13.96 -25.88
N GLN A 226 40.70 -15.11 -25.55
CA GLN A 226 39.76 -15.78 -26.45
C GLN A 226 38.50 -14.96 -26.72
N PHE A 227 38.11 -14.11 -25.77
CA PHE A 227 36.96 -13.23 -25.96
C PHE A 227 37.30 -12.02 -26.82
N VAL A 228 38.45 -11.38 -26.59
CA VAL A 228 38.83 -10.11 -27.20
C VAL A 228 39.54 -10.30 -28.54
N ASN A 229 40.57 -11.17 -28.59
CA ASN A 229 41.42 -11.35 -29.77
C ASN A 229 40.82 -12.39 -30.73
N GLU A 230 40.44 -13.57 -30.22
CA GLU A 230 39.90 -14.66 -31.04
C GLU A 230 38.41 -14.52 -31.39
N GLY A 231 37.73 -13.51 -30.84
CA GLY A 231 36.32 -13.27 -31.18
C GLY A 231 35.31 -14.27 -30.59
N LYS A 232 35.74 -15.27 -29.79
CA LYS A 232 34.87 -16.38 -29.35
C LYS A 232 33.73 -15.91 -28.45
N THR A 233 32.58 -16.56 -28.58
CA THR A 233 31.41 -16.30 -27.74
C THR A 233 31.61 -16.86 -26.34
N LYS A 234 30.91 -16.28 -25.36
CA LYS A 234 30.91 -16.76 -23.97
C LYS A 234 30.50 -18.24 -23.83
N ARG A 235 29.72 -18.76 -24.79
CA ARG A 235 29.31 -20.16 -24.85
C ARG A 235 30.43 -21.06 -25.35
N GLU A 236 31.10 -20.68 -26.43
CA GLU A 236 32.25 -21.43 -26.95
C GLU A 236 33.38 -21.48 -25.92
N ILE A 237 33.66 -20.36 -25.25
CA ILE A 237 34.64 -20.31 -24.16
C ILE A 237 34.25 -21.27 -23.03
N ALA A 238 32.99 -21.26 -22.58
CA ALA A 238 32.53 -22.17 -21.54
C ALA A 238 32.64 -23.65 -21.96
N ASN A 239 32.25 -23.98 -23.19
CA ASN A 239 32.35 -25.33 -23.73
C ASN A 239 33.81 -25.79 -23.84
N ALA A 240 34.70 -24.92 -24.30
CA ALA A 240 36.13 -25.22 -24.43
C ALA A 240 36.81 -25.42 -23.07
N LEU A 241 36.39 -24.67 -22.03
CA LEU A 241 36.87 -24.89 -20.66
C LEU A 241 36.37 -26.24 -20.11
N ASN A 242 35.10 -26.57 -20.32
CA ASN A 242 34.54 -27.85 -19.88
C ASN A 242 35.16 -29.04 -20.61
N ALA A 243 35.46 -28.91 -21.91
CA ALA A 243 36.11 -29.94 -22.69
C ALA A 243 37.55 -30.23 -22.21
N ARG A 244 38.21 -29.24 -21.60
CA ARG A 244 39.53 -29.39 -20.94
C ARG A 244 39.44 -29.93 -19.52
N GLY A 245 38.25 -30.32 -19.04
CA GLY A 245 38.06 -30.80 -17.67
C GLY A 245 38.15 -29.71 -16.59
N MET A 246 38.17 -28.43 -16.96
CA MET A 246 38.32 -27.33 -16.00
C MET A 246 37.02 -27.07 -15.24
N VAL A 247 37.13 -26.81 -13.95
CA VAL A 247 35.99 -26.47 -13.07
C VAL A 247 36.14 -25.07 -12.47
N THR A 248 35.02 -24.50 -12.05
CA THR A 248 34.97 -23.19 -11.35
C THR A 248 35.40 -23.30 -9.88
N ASP A 249 35.52 -22.17 -9.19
CA ASP A 249 35.88 -22.07 -7.76
C ASP A 249 34.87 -22.74 -6.80
N HIS A 250 33.73 -23.17 -7.34
CA HIS A 250 32.70 -23.93 -6.65
C HIS A 250 32.66 -25.41 -7.03
N GLY A 251 33.64 -25.92 -7.79
CA GLY A 251 33.66 -27.29 -8.27
C GLY A 251 32.56 -27.59 -9.30
N ARG A 252 32.07 -26.56 -10.00
CA ARG A 252 30.99 -26.69 -11.01
C ARG A 252 31.54 -26.49 -12.41
N PRO A 253 30.91 -27.11 -13.44
CA PRO A 253 31.23 -26.82 -14.84
C PRO A 253 31.07 -25.33 -15.18
N TRP A 254 31.84 -24.86 -16.14
CA TRP A 254 31.74 -23.52 -16.69
C TRP A 254 30.42 -23.31 -17.42
N SER A 255 29.77 -22.19 -17.11
CA SER A 255 28.56 -21.75 -17.78
C SER A 255 28.76 -20.41 -18.46
N ILE A 256 27.86 -20.05 -19.38
CA ILE A 256 27.81 -18.73 -20.01
C ILE A 256 27.81 -17.62 -18.94
N ARG A 257 27.13 -17.85 -17.80
CA ARG A 257 27.06 -16.89 -16.69
C ARG A 257 28.38 -16.78 -15.95
N SER A 258 29.08 -17.90 -15.74
CA SER A 258 30.40 -17.93 -15.09
C SER A 258 31.41 -17.13 -15.91
N VAL A 259 31.51 -17.42 -17.22
CA VAL A 259 32.39 -16.68 -18.15
C VAL A 259 32.00 -15.19 -18.21
N LYS A 260 30.71 -14.87 -18.27
CA LYS A 260 30.24 -13.48 -18.21
C LYS A 260 30.71 -12.78 -16.93
N THR A 261 30.67 -13.47 -15.79
CA THR A 261 31.06 -12.91 -14.49
C THR A 261 32.55 -12.57 -14.50
N VAL A 262 33.38 -13.45 -15.07
CA VAL A 262 34.83 -13.20 -15.26
C VAL A 262 35.05 -11.94 -16.11
N LEU A 263 34.42 -11.89 -17.29
CA LEU A 263 34.56 -10.79 -18.24
C LEU A 263 33.95 -9.45 -17.80
N THR A 264 33.22 -9.36 -16.67
CA THR A 264 32.49 -8.12 -16.30
C THR A 264 32.78 -7.63 -14.89
N HIS A 265 33.38 -8.44 -14.03
CA HIS A 265 33.68 -8.01 -12.66
C HIS A 265 35.04 -7.31 -12.61
N GLU A 266 35.07 -6.06 -12.16
CA GLU A 266 36.31 -5.25 -12.08
C GLU A 266 37.34 -5.78 -11.05
N LYS A 267 37.03 -6.82 -10.28
CA LYS A 267 38.02 -7.47 -9.42
C LYS A 267 39.22 -8.03 -10.19
N TYR A 268 39.05 -8.35 -11.47
CA TYR A 268 40.13 -8.89 -12.31
C TYR A 268 41.15 -7.82 -12.72
N ILE A 269 40.80 -6.54 -12.62
CA ILE A 269 41.70 -5.38 -12.76
C ILE A 269 42.09 -4.79 -11.40
N GLY A 270 41.83 -5.49 -10.31
CA GLY A 270 42.22 -5.07 -8.96
C GLY A 270 41.21 -4.22 -8.20
N ASN A 271 40.06 -3.86 -8.80
CA ASN A 271 39.09 -2.99 -8.15
C ASN A 271 38.12 -3.75 -7.21
N VAL A 272 37.69 -3.09 -6.14
CA VAL A 272 36.66 -3.56 -5.23
C VAL A 272 35.41 -2.70 -5.37
N ILE A 273 34.27 -3.35 -5.62
CA ILE A 273 32.97 -2.67 -5.66
C ILE A 273 32.07 -3.28 -4.58
N TRP A 274 31.59 -2.45 -3.68
CA TRP A 274 30.69 -2.81 -2.59
C TRP A 274 29.40 -1.97 -2.60
N ASN A 275 28.44 -2.35 -1.77
CA ASN A 275 27.13 -1.72 -1.65
C ASN A 275 26.24 -1.73 -2.92
N ARG A 276 26.41 -2.74 -3.80
CA ARG A 276 25.51 -2.91 -4.98
C ARG A 276 24.05 -3.22 -4.61
N SER A 277 23.85 -3.81 -3.44
CA SER A 277 22.54 -4.12 -2.87
C SER A 277 22.62 -4.09 -1.35
N SER A 278 21.57 -3.63 -0.68
CA SER A 278 21.50 -3.58 0.78
C SER A 278 20.15 -4.07 1.31
N SER A 279 20.15 -4.58 2.54
CA SER A 279 18.96 -4.92 3.33
C SER A 279 19.23 -4.46 4.77
N ARG A 280 18.50 -3.46 5.25
CA ARG A 280 18.70 -2.86 6.59
C ARG A 280 17.51 -3.19 7.49
N LEU A 281 17.74 -3.59 8.75
CA LEU A 281 16.70 -3.75 9.79
C LEU A 281 15.39 -4.39 9.23
N THR A 282 15.49 -5.65 8.78
CA THR A 282 14.40 -6.46 8.19
C THR A 282 13.72 -5.91 6.91
N SER A 283 14.18 -4.79 6.35
CA SER A 283 13.69 -4.30 5.04
C SER A 283 14.04 -5.25 3.88
N GLN A 284 13.22 -5.19 2.83
CA GLN A 284 13.47 -5.93 1.59
C GLN A 284 14.81 -5.54 0.99
N ARG A 285 15.48 -6.52 0.39
CA ARG A 285 16.75 -6.29 -0.31
C ARG A 285 16.53 -5.38 -1.52
N ILE A 286 17.10 -4.19 -1.47
CA ILE A 286 17.08 -3.22 -2.57
C ILE A 286 18.38 -3.29 -3.38
N ARG A 287 18.29 -2.96 -4.67
CA ARG A 287 19.46 -2.74 -5.53
C ARG A 287 19.79 -1.25 -5.50
N ASN A 288 21.02 -0.91 -5.15
CA ASN A 288 21.41 0.47 -4.96
C ASN A 288 21.84 1.12 -6.29
N PRO A 289 21.59 2.43 -6.49
CA PRO A 289 22.08 3.16 -7.63
C PRO A 289 23.61 3.20 -7.63
N ALA A 290 24.22 3.41 -8.81
CA ALA A 290 25.68 3.40 -8.96
C ALA A 290 26.38 4.49 -8.13
N SER A 291 25.73 5.63 -7.90
CA SER A 291 26.23 6.72 -7.04
C SER A 291 26.43 6.30 -5.58
N ALA A 292 25.70 5.28 -5.11
CA ALA A 292 25.84 4.75 -3.75
C ALA A 292 26.85 3.60 -3.65
N TRP A 293 27.49 3.20 -4.76
CA TRP A 293 28.48 2.12 -4.75
C TRP A 293 29.81 2.66 -4.24
N ILE A 294 30.44 1.88 -3.37
CA ILE A 294 31.80 2.17 -2.91
C ILE A 294 32.73 1.42 -3.85
N ARG A 295 33.44 2.17 -4.68
CA ARG A 295 34.45 1.68 -5.62
C ARG A 295 35.82 2.08 -5.11
N VAL A 296 36.69 1.10 -4.93
CA VAL A 296 38.10 1.31 -4.56
C VAL A 296 38.95 0.70 -5.66
N GLU A 297 39.81 1.52 -6.23
CA GLU A 297 40.69 1.12 -7.34
C GLU A 297 41.97 0.50 -6.79
N ASN A 298 42.54 -0.47 -7.51
CA ASN A 298 43.81 -1.12 -7.17
C ASN A 298 43.90 -1.73 -5.74
N ALA A 299 42.76 -2.14 -5.17
CA ALA A 299 42.70 -2.75 -3.84
C ALA A 299 43.27 -4.19 -3.77
N SER A 300 43.54 -4.82 -4.91
CA SER A 300 44.19 -6.13 -4.99
C SER A 300 44.98 -6.26 -6.29
N ALA A 301 45.98 -7.14 -6.32
CA ALA A 301 46.77 -7.39 -7.52
C ALA A 301 45.86 -7.77 -8.72
N PRO A 302 46.03 -7.09 -9.88
CA PRO A 302 45.25 -7.39 -11.08
C PRO A 302 45.69 -8.71 -11.73
N ILE A 303 44.75 -9.44 -12.33
CA ILE A 303 45.04 -10.62 -13.15
C ILE A 303 45.21 -10.24 -14.63
N VAL A 304 44.45 -9.23 -15.07
CA VAL A 304 44.46 -8.66 -16.42
C VAL A 304 44.64 -7.15 -16.35
N SER A 305 45.21 -6.55 -17.41
CA SER A 305 45.35 -5.09 -17.52
C SER A 305 44.00 -4.39 -17.64
N SER A 306 43.92 -3.11 -17.22
CA SER A 306 42.72 -2.29 -17.40
C SER A 306 42.35 -2.20 -18.88
N GLU A 307 43.34 -2.02 -19.75
CA GLU A 307 43.15 -1.93 -21.20
C GLU A 307 42.47 -3.17 -21.79
N LEU A 308 42.92 -4.38 -21.42
CA LEU A 308 42.33 -5.62 -21.90
C LEU A 308 40.89 -5.78 -21.40
N PHE A 309 40.63 -5.38 -20.15
CA PHE A 309 39.29 -5.40 -19.56
C PHE A 309 38.34 -4.40 -20.25
N ASP A 310 38.82 -3.20 -20.55
CA ASP A 310 38.05 -2.15 -21.22
C ASP A 310 37.74 -2.54 -22.66
N ARG A 311 38.72 -3.10 -23.40
CA ARG A 311 38.49 -3.74 -24.71
C ARG A 311 37.43 -4.83 -24.63
N ALA A 312 37.47 -5.68 -23.59
CA ALA A 312 36.43 -6.68 -23.38
C ALA A 312 35.04 -6.08 -23.11
N GLN A 313 34.94 -4.95 -22.38
CA GLN A 313 33.67 -4.25 -22.19
C GLN A 313 33.14 -3.65 -23.49
N VAL A 314 34.01 -3.01 -24.28
CA VAL A 314 33.68 -2.43 -25.57
C VAL A 314 33.19 -3.53 -26.52
N GLU A 315 33.94 -4.63 -26.65
CA GLU A 315 33.55 -5.75 -27.51
C GLU A 315 32.25 -6.41 -27.03
N ALA A 316 32.04 -6.54 -25.71
CA ALA A 316 30.78 -7.04 -25.16
C ALA A 316 29.59 -6.11 -25.47
N LYS A 317 29.79 -4.78 -25.47
CA LYS A 317 28.80 -3.78 -25.88
C LYS A 317 28.57 -3.82 -27.40
N ALA A 318 29.63 -3.85 -28.21
CA ALA A 318 29.57 -3.89 -29.67
C ALA A 318 28.84 -5.15 -30.17
N ARG A 319 29.17 -6.33 -29.63
CA ARG A 319 28.47 -7.58 -29.94
C ARG A 319 27.00 -7.56 -29.53
N LEU A 320 26.60 -6.68 -28.61
CA LEU A 320 25.19 -6.48 -28.25
C LEU A 320 24.40 -5.89 -29.44
N PHE A 321 25.05 -5.12 -30.32
CA PHE A 321 24.47 -4.40 -31.45
C PHE A 321 24.84 -4.94 -32.85
N ARG A 322 25.77 -5.90 -32.97
CA ARG A 322 26.27 -6.41 -34.28
C ARG A 322 25.26 -7.16 -35.17
N MET A 323 24.16 -7.69 -34.64
CA MET A 323 23.18 -8.35 -35.52
C MET A 323 22.36 -7.29 -36.24
N THR A 324 22.35 -7.34 -37.57
CA THR A 324 21.45 -6.51 -38.37
C THR A 324 20.00 -6.89 -38.09
N ASP A 325 19.06 -5.97 -38.38
CA ASP A 325 17.64 -6.22 -38.15
C ASP A 325 17.19 -7.52 -38.87
N ASN A 326 17.69 -7.77 -40.08
CA ASN A 326 17.43 -9.01 -40.82
C ASN A 326 18.02 -10.26 -40.14
N GLN A 327 19.23 -10.19 -39.61
CA GLN A 327 19.83 -11.30 -38.87
C GLN A 327 19.06 -11.63 -37.58
N MET A 328 18.34 -10.66 -37.00
CA MET A 328 17.47 -10.91 -35.84
C MET A 328 16.09 -11.44 -36.23
N LEU A 329 15.50 -10.94 -37.32
CA LEU A 329 14.13 -11.23 -37.73
C LEU A 329 14.01 -12.55 -38.52
N VAL A 330 14.99 -12.91 -39.36
CA VAL A 330 14.95 -14.13 -40.19
C VAL A 330 14.87 -15.43 -39.35
N PRO A 331 15.68 -15.63 -38.29
CA PRO A 331 15.55 -16.81 -37.42
C PRO A 331 14.19 -16.88 -36.72
N LEU A 332 13.63 -15.73 -36.34
CA LEU A 332 12.32 -15.59 -35.72
C LEU A 332 11.18 -15.99 -36.66
N ALA A 333 11.24 -15.54 -37.93
CA ALA A 333 10.28 -15.93 -38.95
C ALA A 333 10.35 -17.45 -39.25
N LYS A 334 11.55 -18.03 -39.29
CA LYS A 334 11.73 -19.50 -39.40
C LYS A 334 11.16 -20.23 -38.19
N LEU A 335 11.38 -19.72 -36.98
CA LEU A 335 10.83 -20.30 -35.75
C LEU A 335 9.30 -20.25 -35.73
N LEU A 336 8.70 -19.14 -36.20
CA LEU A 336 7.26 -18.99 -36.34
C LEU A 336 6.68 -20.04 -37.28
N LYS A 337 7.26 -20.22 -38.47
CA LYS A 337 6.83 -21.25 -39.43
C LYS A 337 6.88 -22.66 -38.83
N ARG A 338 7.87 -22.96 -37.99
CA ARG A 338 8.02 -24.30 -37.37
C ARG A 338 7.10 -24.56 -36.19
N LYS A 339 6.75 -23.54 -35.41
CA LYS A 339 6.03 -23.70 -34.12
C LYS A 339 4.59 -23.20 -34.16
N GLY A 340 4.18 -22.47 -35.21
CA GLY A 340 2.86 -21.86 -35.33
C GLY A 340 2.59 -20.69 -34.38
N ALA A 341 3.31 -20.61 -33.25
CA ALA A 341 3.20 -19.52 -32.29
C ALA A 341 4.56 -19.12 -31.69
N LEU A 342 4.67 -17.84 -31.32
CA LEU A 342 5.83 -17.27 -30.65
C LEU A 342 5.44 -16.71 -29.27
N SER A 343 6.27 -17.01 -28.28
CA SER A 343 6.22 -16.43 -26.94
C SER A 343 7.63 -16.17 -26.44
N GLU A 344 7.80 -15.35 -25.40
CA GLU A 344 9.13 -15.12 -24.79
C GLU A 344 9.81 -16.43 -24.38
N ARG A 345 9.05 -17.39 -23.84
CA ARG A 345 9.58 -18.73 -23.51
C ARG A 345 10.02 -19.49 -24.75
N ILE A 346 9.21 -19.49 -25.81
CA ILE A 346 9.53 -20.21 -27.07
C ILE A 346 10.77 -19.59 -27.73
N ILE A 347 10.85 -18.26 -27.80
CA ILE A 347 12.00 -17.53 -28.36
C ILE A 347 13.27 -17.83 -27.57
N ASN A 348 13.20 -17.76 -26.23
CA ASN A 348 14.38 -18.00 -25.38
C ASN A 348 14.79 -19.48 -25.35
N ALA A 349 13.88 -20.40 -25.63
CA ALA A 349 14.17 -21.84 -25.71
C ALA A 349 14.72 -22.28 -27.08
N ALA A 350 14.48 -21.50 -28.14
CA ALA A 350 14.90 -21.84 -29.49
C ALA A 350 16.41 -21.65 -29.70
N ARG A 351 17.10 -22.71 -30.12
CA ARG A 351 18.52 -22.64 -30.50
C ARG A 351 18.67 -21.81 -31.79
N GLY A 352 19.58 -20.84 -31.77
CA GLY A 352 19.88 -19.98 -32.94
C GLY A 352 19.03 -18.71 -33.06
N CYS A 353 18.02 -18.51 -32.20
CA CYS A 353 17.26 -17.25 -32.16
C CYS A 353 17.89 -16.25 -31.17
N PRO A 354 17.83 -14.93 -31.46
CA PRO A 354 18.17 -13.90 -30.48
C PRO A 354 17.22 -13.98 -29.28
N SER A 355 17.73 -13.71 -28.07
CA SER A 355 16.88 -13.71 -26.88
C SER A 355 15.85 -12.58 -26.93
N SER A 356 14.68 -12.84 -26.32
CA SER A 356 13.61 -11.86 -26.16
C SER A 356 14.09 -10.52 -25.56
N SER A 357 15.00 -10.56 -24.58
CA SER A 357 15.58 -9.35 -23.98
C SER A 357 16.44 -8.54 -24.96
N ARG A 358 17.16 -9.21 -25.87
CA ARG A 358 17.98 -8.54 -26.89
C ARG A 358 17.11 -7.87 -27.96
N LEU A 359 16.05 -8.57 -28.37
CA LEU A 359 15.04 -8.07 -29.30
C LEU A 359 14.32 -6.83 -28.75
N LYS A 360 13.86 -6.88 -27.49
CA LYS A 360 13.25 -5.72 -26.80
C LYS A 360 14.20 -4.51 -26.75
N ARG A 361 15.50 -4.74 -26.57
CA ARG A 361 16.47 -3.63 -26.50
C ARG A 361 16.74 -2.98 -27.86
N ARG A 362 16.66 -3.74 -28.96
CA ARG A 362 16.85 -3.23 -30.33
C ARG A 362 15.58 -2.59 -30.90
N PHE A 363 14.43 -3.23 -30.73
CA PHE A 363 13.14 -2.84 -31.32
C PHE A 363 12.16 -2.20 -30.33
N ARG A 364 12.62 -1.85 -29.11
CA ARG A 364 11.86 -1.34 -27.96
C ARG A 364 10.86 -2.34 -27.36
N THR A 365 10.06 -3.02 -28.18
CA THR A 365 9.03 -3.97 -27.74
C THR A 365 9.01 -5.25 -28.59
N LEU A 366 8.47 -6.34 -28.05
CA LEU A 366 8.25 -7.56 -28.84
C LEU A 366 7.07 -7.44 -29.81
N ALA A 367 6.12 -6.53 -29.56
CA ALA A 367 5.01 -6.28 -30.46
C ALA A 367 5.51 -5.73 -31.81
N GLU A 368 6.49 -4.83 -31.77
CA GLU A 368 7.14 -4.30 -32.97
C GLU A 368 7.86 -5.40 -33.77
N VAL A 369 8.55 -6.30 -33.06
CA VAL A 369 9.22 -7.46 -33.66
C VAL A 369 8.20 -8.37 -34.35
N TYR A 370 7.06 -8.63 -33.71
CA TYR A 370 5.99 -9.46 -34.27
C TYR A 370 5.34 -8.82 -35.49
N ARG A 371 5.12 -7.50 -35.47
CA ARG A 371 4.61 -6.75 -36.62
C ARG A 371 5.55 -6.89 -37.83
N ARG A 372 6.85 -6.73 -37.61
CA ARG A 372 7.87 -6.83 -38.68
C ARG A 372 8.05 -8.23 -39.27
N ILE A 373 7.68 -9.29 -38.54
CA ILE A 373 7.67 -10.68 -39.07
C ILE A 373 6.28 -11.14 -39.51
N GLY A 374 5.28 -10.25 -39.54
CA GLY A 374 3.91 -10.57 -39.95
C GLY A 374 3.15 -11.49 -38.98
N TYR A 375 3.58 -11.58 -37.72
CA TYR A 375 2.97 -12.45 -36.72
C TYR A 375 1.88 -11.74 -35.93
N LYS A 376 0.64 -12.26 -35.99
CA LYS A 376 -0.45 -11.87 -35.09
C LYS A 376 -0.57 -12.92 -33.96
N PRO A 377 -0.08 -12.63 -32.75
CA PRO A 377 -0.13 -13.56 -31.63
C PRO A 377 -1.57 -13.83 -31.15
N PRO A 378 -1.91 -15.07 -30.74
CA PRO A 378 -3.22 -15.40 -30.20
C PRO A 378 -3.41 -14.77 -28.81
N ARG A 379 -4.32 -13.78 -28.71
CA ARG A 379 -4.92 -13.11 -27.52
C ARG A 379 -4.00 -12.52 -26.44
N ASN A 380 -2.75 -12.94 -26.31
CA ASN A 380 -1.89 -12.61 -25.17
C ASN A 380 -0.98 -11.39 -25.38
N TYR A 381 -1.01 -10.70 -26.54
CA TYR A 381 -0.16 -9.52 -26.81
C TYR A 381 -0.92 -8.26 -27.23
N GLU A 382 -2.25 -8.34 -27.46
CA GLU A 382 -3.11 -7.15 -27.65
C GLU A 382 -3.02 -6.17 -26.47
N TYR A 383 -2.64 -6.65 -25.27
CA TYR A 383 -2.44 -5.77 -24.13
C TYR A 383 -1.34 -4.71 -24.33
N ILE A 384 -0.38 -4.93 -25.24
CA ILE A 384 0.69 -3.96 -25.47
C ILE A 384 0.17 -2.76 -26.26
N SER A 385 -0.61 -2.97 -27.32
CA SER A 385 -1.29 -1.88 -28.05
C SER A 385 -2.35 -1.23 -27.17
N VAL A 386 -3.18 -2.02 -26.47
CA VAL A 386 -4.17 -1.49 -25.52
C VAL A 386 -3.51 -0.62 -24.44
N ASN A 387 -2.31 -0.97 -23.95
CA ASN A 387 -1.62 -0.12 -22.97
C ASN A 387 -1.05 1.17 -23.57
N VAL A 388 -0.79 1.23 -24.88
CA VAL A 388 -0.43 2.47 -25.58
C VAL A 388 -1.69 3.33 -25.71
N ASP A 389 -2.75 2.76 -26.27
CA ASP A 389 -4.04 3.44 -26.46
C ASP A 389 -4.60 3.99 -25.13
N LEU A 390 -4.48 3.24 -24.03
CA LEU A 390 -4.88 3.70 -22.70
C LEU A 390 -4.00 4.84 -22.18
N ARG A 391 -2.70 4.89 -22.51
CA ARG A 391 -1.84 6.00 -22.11
C ARG A 391 -2.20 7.27 -22.86
N ASP A 392 -2.47 7.15 -24.16
CA ASP A 392 -2.86 8.26 -25.02
C ASP A 392 -4.23 8.78 -24.54
N ARG A 393 -5.19 7.89 -24.29
CA ARG A 393 -6.50 8.25 -23.71
C ARG A 393 -6.40 8.91 -22.35
N ARG A 394 -5.48 8.45 -21.49
CA ARG A 394 -5.21 9.12 -20.20
C ARG A 394 -4.65 10.52 -20.43
N HIS A 395 -3.79 10.71 -21.42
CA HIS A 395 -3.21 12.01 -21.72
C HIS A 395 -4.28 12.99 -22.21
N GLU A 396 -5.14 12.57 -23.13
CA GLU A 396 -6.30 13.34 -23.60
C GLU A 396 -7.17 13.80 -22.43
N VAL A 397 -7.53 12.90 -21.50
CA VAL A 397 -8.33 13.25 -20.31
C VAL A 397 -7.62 14.27 -19.40
N VAL A 398 -6.29 14.19 -19.29
CA VAL A 398 -5.52 15.16 -18.49
C VAL A 398 -5.53 16.54 -19.16
N GLU A 399 -5.36 16.60 -20.48
CA GLU A 399 -5.41 17.85 -21.23
C GLU A 399 -6.81 18.49 -21.18
N GLU A 400 -7.86 17.70 -21.39
CA GLU A 400 -9.25 18.14 -21.25
C GLU A 400 -9.54 18.67 -19.84
N LEU A 401 -9.02 18.02 -18.80
CA LEU A 401 -9.20 18.46 -17.41
C LEU A 401 -8.47 19.79 -17.14
N VAL A 402 -7.23 19.94 -17.61
CA VAL A 402 -6.46 21.18 -17.42
C VAL A 402 -7.16 22.35 -18.09
N ALA A 403 -7.59 22.18 -19.35
CA ALA A 403 -8.34 23.20 -20.09
C ALA A 403 -9.65 23.55 -19.36
N ALA A 404 -10.42 22.56 -18.91
CA ALA A 404 -11.67 22.80 -18.19
C ALA A 404 -11.49 23.54 -16.85
N ILE A 405 -10.35 23.34 -16.17
CA ILE A 405 -10.01 24.09 -14.95
C ILE A 405 -9.67 25.54 -15.28
N GLU A 406 -8.89 25.76 -16.33
CA GLU A 406 -8.51 27.10 -16.80
C GLU A 406 -9.74 27.91 -17.27
N ASP A 407 -10.64 27.28 -18.02
CA ASP A 407 -11.92 27.86 -18.45
C ASP A 407 -12.83 28.23 -17.27
N ALA A 408 -12.74 27.49 -16.16
CA ALA A 408 -13.50 27.76 -14.93
C ALA A 408 -12.83 28.81 -14.01
N GLY A 409 -11.76 29.48 -14.48
CA GLY A 409 -11.03 30.50 -13.75
C GLY A 409 -10.07 29.96 -12.68
N GLY A 410 -9.79 28.66 -12.70
CA GLY A 410 -8.71 28.05 -11.92
C GLY A 410 -7.39 28.00 -12.72
N SER A 411 -6.35 27.43 -12.10
CA SER A 411 -5.07 27.12 -12.75
C SER A 411 -4.72 25.67 -12.52
N ALA A 412 -4.21 24.98 -13.54
CA ALA A 412 -3.78 23.60 -13.42
C ALA A 412 -2.51 23.37 -14.23
N ARG A 413 -1.55 22.61 -13.69
CA ARG A 413 -0.32 22.25 -14.41
C ARG A 413 -0.04 20.77 -14.28
N TYR A 414 0.14 20.09 -15.41
CA TYR A 414 0.61 18.71 -15.45
C TYR A 414 2.15 18.65 -15.45
N ASP A 415 2.72 17.88 -14.53
CA ASP A 415 4.16 17.57 -14.50
C ASP A 415 4.42 16.16 -15.08
N PRO A 416 5.13 16.03 -16.22
CA PRO A 416 5.44 14.74 -16.83
C PRO A 416 6.31 13.81 -15.96
N ASP A 417 7.18 14.37 -15.11
CA ASP A 417 8.14 13.61 -14.31
C ASP A 417 7.48 12.98 -13.08
N SER A 418 6.79 13.79 -12.28
CA SER A 418 6.00 13.29 -11.13
C SER A 418 4.69 12.64 -11.54
N LYS A 419 4.17 12.95 -12.74
CA LYS A 419 2.86 12.52 -13.26
C LYS A 419 1.67 13.01 -12.44
N LEU A 420 1.84 14.14 -11.76
CA LEU A 420 0.82 14.80 -10.97
C LEU A 420 0.28 16.02 -11.73
N VAL A 421 -1.00 16.31 -11.52
CA VAL A 421 -1.59 17.60 -11.87
C VAL A 421 -1.66 18.43 -10.60
N THR A 422 -0.98 19.57 -10.58
CA THR A 422 -1.09 20.54 -9.49
C THR A 422 -2.17 21.54 -9.82
N VAL A 423 -3.19 21.64 -8.97
CA VAL A 423 -4.35 22.52 -9.17
C VAL A 423 -4.26 23.68 -8.19
N ASN A 424 -4.29 24.91 -8.70
CA ASN A 424 -4.20 26.17 -7.96
C ASN A 424 -3.01 26.32 -7.00
N GLY A 425 -2.00 25.44 -7.10
CA GLY A 425 -0.93 25.34 -6.12
C GLY A 425 -1.39 24.86 -4.74
N GLU A 426 -2.60 24.29 -4.63
CA GLU A 426 -3.24 23.95 -3.34
C GLU A 426 -3.32 22.45 -3.08
N PHE A 427 -3.54 21.66 -4.13
CA PHE A 427 -3.60 20.21 -4.03
C PHE A 427 -3.10 19.54 -5.30
N THR A 428 -2.69 18.28 -5.16
CA THR A 428 -2.12 17.46 -6.23
C THR A 428 -3.04 16.28 -6.59
N VAL A 429 -3.17 16.00 -7.88
CA VAL A 429 -4.04 14.94 -8.40
C VAL A 429 -3.22 13.91 -9.18
N ALA A 430 -3.26 12.66 -8.74
CA ALA A 430 -2.69 11.52 -9.46
C ALA A 430 -3.75 10.83 -10.31
N ILE A 431 -3.63 10.93 -11.64
CA ILE A 431 -4.61 10.38 -12.59
C ILE A 431 -4.07 9.09 -13.24
N TRP A 432 -4.83 8.01 -13.13
CA TRP A 432 -4.49 6.71 -13.69
C TRP A 432 -5.68 6.04 -14.38
N ILE A 433 -5.37 5.24 -15.39
CA ILE A 433 -6.37 4.48 -16.16
C ILE A 433 -6.24 2.98 -15.88
N ALA A 434 -7.38 2.32 -15.69
CA ALA A 434 -7.46 0.88 -15.57
C ALA A 434 -8.36 0.28 -16.66
N ARG A 435 -7.80 -0.71 -17.35
CA ARG A 435 -8.55 -1.58 -18.26
C ARG A 435 -9.58 -2.43 -17.53
N CYS A 436 -10.68 -2.72 -18.21
CA CYS A 436 -11.70 -3.63 -17.71
C CYS A 436 -11.27 -5.09 -17.88
N ARG A 437 -11.30 -5.87 -16.80
CA ARG A 437 -11.12 -7.33 -16.84
C ARG A 437 -12.42 -8.00 -16.45
N LEU A 438 -12.96 -8.85 -17.32
CA LEU A 438 -14.13 -9.66 -16.97
C LEU A 438 -13.71 -10.81 -16.05
N SER A 439 -14.51 -11.07 -15.04
CA SER A 439 -14.39 -12.26 -14.19
C SER A 439 -14.81 -13.52 -14.97
N ARG A 440 -14.60 -14.71 -14.38
CA ARG A 440 -15.06 -15.98 -14.97
C ARG A 440 -16.58 -16.00 -15.23
N HIS A 441 -17.34 -15.22 -14.47
CA HIS A 441 -18.80 -15.07 -14.61
C HIS A 441 -19.18 -13.80 -15.40
N GLY A 442 -18.24 -13.20 -16.12
CA GLY A 442 -18.48 -12.03 -16.97
C GLY A 442 -18.50 -10.68 -16.25
N TYR A 443 -18.57 -10.59 -14.92
CA TYR A 443 -18.62 -9.28 -14.22
C TYR A 443 -17.32 -8.46 -14.35
N PRO A 444 -17.40 -7.14 -14.59
CA PRO A 444 -16.24 -6.30 -14.83
C PRO A 444 -15.43 -6.02 -13.56
N ARG A 445 -14.11 -5.92 -13.69
CA ARG A 445 -13.15 -5.66 -12.61
C ARG A 445 -11.99 -4.78 -13.05
N TRP A 446 -11.51 -3.93 -12.15
CA TRP A 446 -10.40 -2.99 -12.40
C TRP A 446 -9.30 -3.15 -11.38
N ALA A 447 -8.04 -3.11 -11.82
CA ALA A 447 -6.90 -3.21 -10.91
C ALA A 447 -6.57 -1.84 -10.30
N PHE A 448 -6.57 -1.74 -8.99
CA PHE A 448 -6.16 -0.54 -8.25
C PHE A 448 -4.74 -0.71 -7.70
N ARG A 449 -3.80 0.14 -8.13
CA ARG A 449 -2.39 0.05 -7.75
C ARG A 449 -2.01 1.21 -6.83
N ARG A 450 -2.19 1.05 -5.53
CA ARG A 450 -1.93 2.08 -4.49
C ARG A 450 -0.62 2.87 -4.68
N ARG A 451 0.50 2.18 -4.99
CA ARG A 451 1.82 2.81 -5.25
C ARG A 451 1.81 3.89 -6.34
N ARG A 452 0.86 3.83 -7.27
CA ARG A 452 0.74 4.79 -8.37
C ARG A 452 0.14 6.14 -7.91
N PHE A 453 -0.49 6.15 -6.76
CA PHE A 453 -1.16 7.31 -6.17
C PHE A 453 -0.45 7.84 -4.91
N ALA A 454 0.69 7.22 -4.54
CA ALA A 454 1.41 7.59 -3.34
C ALA A 454 1.95 9.03 -3.45
N GLY A 455 1.66 9.85 -2.44
CA GLY A 455 2.13 11.23 -2.35
C GLY A 455 1.25 12.29 -3.02
N ALA A 456 0.09 11.91 -3.58
CA ALA A 456 -0.89 12.87 -4.08
C ALA A 456 -2.02 13.10 -3.05
N ASP A 457 -2.57 14.31 -3.02
CA ASP A 457 -3.72 14.66 -2.16
C ASP A 457 -5.02 14.02 -2.67
N LEU A 458 -5.13 13.85 -3.99
CA LEU A 458 -6.25 13.20 -4.67
C LEU A 458 -5.79 12.11 -5.63
N SER A 459 -6.58 11.05 -5.70
CA SER A 459 -6.37 9.89 -6.55
C SER A 459 -7.54 9.71 -7.51
N VAL A 460 -7.29 9.76 -8.82
CA VAL A 460 -8.31 9.54 -9.86
C VAL A 460 -8.03 8.25 -10.59
N LEU A 461 -8.95 7.30 -10.52
CA LEU A 461 -8.94 6.11 -11.34
C LEU A 461 -10.02 6.20 -12.44
N ILE A 462 -9.58 6.29 -13.69
CA ILE A 462 -10.41 6.16 -14.89
C ILE A 462 -10.71 4.67 -15.09
N ARG A 463 -11.97 4.26 -14.93
CA ARG A 463 -12.41 2.88 -15.16
C ARG A 463 -12.91 2.75 -16.59
N MET A 464 -12.31 1.85 -17.38
CA MET A 464 -12.76 1.60 -18.76
C MET A 464 -13.96 0.65 -18.82
N GLN A 465 -14.78 0.76 -19.86
CA GLN A 465 -15.82 -0.23 -20.18
C GLN A 465 -15.22 -1.55 -20.69
N PRO A 466 -15.99 -2.67 -20.69
CA PRO A 466 -15.59 -3.88 -21.40
C PRO A 466 -15.20 -3.58 -22.86
N GLY A 467 -14.03 -4.06 -23.29
CA GLY A 467 -13.48 -3.75 -24.62
C GLY A 467 -12.60 -2.50 -24.68
N ASP A 468 -12.44 -1.78 -23.56
CA ASP A 468 -11.48 -0.68 -23.38
C ASP A 468 -11.60 0.49 -24.39
N ALA A 469 -12.73 0.61 -25.10
CA ALA A 469 -12.97 1.65 -26.11
C ALA A 469 -13.60 2.94 -25.54
N ALA A 470 -14.28 2.85 -24.40
CA ALA A 470 -14.95 3.98 -23.77
C ALA A 470 -14.68 4.01 -22.26
N ILE A 471 -14.69 5.21 -21.69
CA ILE A 471 -14.63 5.42 -20.24
C ILE A 471 -15.98 5.02 -19.65
N ARG A 472 -15.96 4.31 -18.53
CA ARG A 472 -17.15 3.97 -17.76
C ARG A 472 -17.52 5.12 -16.82
N ASP A 473 -16.58 5.48 -15.95
CA ASP A 473 -16.72 6.47 -14.89
C ASP A 473 -15.34 6.76 -14.26
N PHE A 474 -15.32 7.67 -13.29
CA PHE A 474 -14.13 8.13 -12.58
C PHE A 474 -14.29 7.89 -11.08
N LEU A 475 -13.34 7.18 -10.46
CA LEU A 475 -13.25 7.06 -9.01
C LEU A 475 -12.27 8.12 -8.50
N VAL A 476 -12.77 9.14 -7.79
CA VAL A 476 -12.02 10.32 -7.31
C VAL A 476 -11.95 10.29 -5.78
N LEU A 477 -10.82 9.87 -5.23
CA LEU A 477 -10.64 9.61 -3.81
C LEU A 477 -9.62 10.58 -3.18
N PRO A 478 -9.80 10.96 -1.90
CA PRO A 478 -8.71 11.49 -1.09
C PRO A 478 -7.51 10.52 -1.04
N GLY A 479 -6.30 11.07 -0.95
CA GLY A 479 -5.06 10.29 -0.95
C GLY A 479 -4.95 9.30 0.22
N HIS A 480 -5.50 9.65 1.39
CA HIS A 480 -5.55 8.73 2.53
C HIS A 480 -6.53 7.57 2.29
N GLU A 481 -7.72 7.83 1.74
CA GLU A 481 -8.72 6.80 1.40
C GLU A 481 -8.19 5.80 0.38
N ALA A 482 -7.39 6.26 -0.59
CA ALA A 482 -6.76 5.41 -1.61
C ALA A 482 -5.88 4.28 -1.01
N ASN A 483 -5.37 4.44 0.22
CA ASN A 483 -4.60 3.41 0.90
C ASN A 483 -5.45 2.23 1.39
N HIS A 484 -6.74 2.45 1.62
CA HIS A 484 -7.67 1.43 2.12
C HIS A 484 -8.38 0.67 0.99
N VAL A 485 -8.32 1.16 -0.25
CA VAL A 485 -8.98 0.55 -1.43
C VAL A 485 -8.40 -0.82 -1.79
N PHE A 486 -9.26 -1.79 -2.09
CA PHE A 486 -8.89 -3.13 -2.54
C PHE A 486 -8.05 -3.12 -3.83
N HIS A 487 -7.14 -4.09 -3.98
CA HIS A 487 -6.32 -4.22 -5.19
C HIS A 487 -7.12 -4.47 -6.48
N VAL A 488 -8.33 -5.00 -6.36
CA VAL A 488 -9.23 -5.26 -7.50
C VAL A 488 -10.61 -4.74 -7.14
N LEU A 489 -11.05 -3.72 -7.87
CA LEU A 489 -12.37 -3.12 -7.76
C LEU A 489 -13.38 -3.89 -8.60
N LYS A 490 -14.58 -4.04 -8.05
CA LYS A 490 -15.79 -4.46 -8.76
C LYS A 490 -16.47 -3.22 -9.37
N ALA A 491 -17.57 -3.44 -10.11
CA ALA A 491 -18.43 -2.34 -10.56
C ALA A 491 -18.94 -1.53 -9.37
N GLU A 492 -19.45 -2.26 -8.37
CA GLU A 492 -20.01 -1.75 -7.12
C GLU A 492 -19.22 -2.37 -5.95
N ASN A 493 -18.71 -1.53 -5.05
CA ASN A 493 -17.83 -1.87 -3.92
C ASN A 493 -18.42 -1.46 -2.56
N GLY A 494 -19.58 -0.79 -2.54
CA GLY A 494 -20.23 -0.26 -1.35
C GLY A 494 -19.85 1.20 -1.07
N CYS A 495 -20.62 1.85 -0.20
CA CYS A 495 -20.56 3.29 0.07
C CYS A 495 -19.19 3.86 0.46
N PRO A 496 -18.27 3.16 1.14
CA PRO A 496 -16.95 3.75 1.45
C PRO A 496 -16.12 4.06 0.20
N ILE A 497 -16.40 3.39 -0.92
CA ILE A 497 -15.68 3.59 -2.19
C ILE A 497 -16.61 4.19 -3.24
N ASP A 498 -17.84 3.70 -3.34
CA ASP A 498 -18.76 4.08 -4.42
C ASP A 498 -19.33 5.51 -4.24
N SER A 499 -19.25 6.09 -3.03
CA SER A 499 -19.57 7.52 -2.82
C SER A 499 -18.60 8.47 -3.52
N PHE A 500 -17.44 7.96 -3.95
CA PHE A 500 -16.40 8.67 -4.68
C PHE A 500 -16.40 8.38 -6.18
N VAL A 501 -17.44 7.72 -6.71
CA VAL A 501 -17.59 7.43 -8.14
C VAL A 501 -18.41 8.54 -8.79
N PHE A 502 -17.85 9.13 -9.86
CA PHE A 502 -18.44 10.23 -10.61
C PHE A 502 -18.51 9.87 -12.10
N ALA A 503 -19.53 10.38 -12.78
CA ALA A 503 -19.68 10.18 -14.23
C ALA A 503 -18.64 10.98 -15.02
N THR A 504 -18.23 12.14 -14.51
CA THR A 504 -17.31 13.11 -15.13
C THR A 504 -16.29 13.60 -14.10
N LEU A 505 -15.29 14.37 -14.54
CA LEU A 505 -14.32 15.04 -13.67
C LEU A 505 -14.76 16.44 -13.24
N ASP A 506 -16.03 16.80 -13.45
CA ASP A 506 -16.58 18.13 -13.13
C ASP A 506 -16.43 18.46 -11.63
N ILE A 507 -16.38 17.45 -10.76
CA ILE A 507 -16.08 17.64 -9.34
C ILE A 507 -14.70 18.26 -9.10
N LEU A 508 -13.69 17.90 -9.89
CA LEU A 508 -12.35 18.51 -9.79
C LEU A 508 -12.34 19.94 -10.34
N VAL A 509 -13.12 20.21 -11.40
CA VAL A 509 -13.31 21.58 -11.92
C VAL A 509 -14.00 22.45 -10.87
N ALA A 510 -15.02 21.92 -10.19
CA ALA A 510 -15.68 22.59 -9.08
C ALA A 510 -14.75 22.89 -7.90
N MET A 511 -13.83 21.97 -7.58
CA MET A 511 -12.78 22.19 -6.57
C MET A 511 -11.80 23.30 -6.96
N ALA A 512 -11.54 23.44 -8.26
CA ALA A 512 -10.58 24.40 -8.78
C ALA A 512 -11.16 25.81 -9.01
N ARG A 513 -12.50 25.93 -9.09
CA ARG A 513 -13.20 27.18 -9.43
C ARG A 513 -12.94 28.31 -8.42
N ARG A 514 -12.87 29.54 -8.94
CA ARG A 514 -12.55 30.77 -8.18
C ARG A 514 -13.55 31.93 -8.31
N ALA A 515 -14.47 31.90 -9.28
CA ALA A 515 -15.47 32.95 -9.48
C ALA A 515 -16.91 32.37 -9.34
N PRO A 516 -17.83 33.06 -8.63
CA PRO A 516 -19.22 32.60 -8.44
C PRO A 516 -20.14 32.85 -9.66
N ASP A 517 -19.81 33.77 -10.57
CA ASP A 517 -20.77 34.27 -11.58
C ASP A 517 -20.70 33.59 -12.98
N GLN A 518 -19.94 32.51 -13.14
CA GLN A 518 -19.93 31.73 -14.38
C GLN A 518 -20.62 30.37 -14.22
N ILE A 519 -21.80 30.26 -14.83
CA ILE A 519 -22.54 29.00 -15.01
C ILE A 519 -21.59 27.98 -15.66
N LEU A 520 -21.50 26.75 -15.11
CA LEU A 520 -20.77 25.66 -15.76
C LEU A 520 -21.25 25.52 -17.22
N PRO A 521 -20.39 25.68 -18.25
CA PRO A 521 -20.78 25.21 -19.57
C PRO A 521 -21.03 23.69 -19.47
N PRO A 522 -22.07 23.18 -20.14
CA PRO A 522 -22.48 21.81 -19.95
C PRO A 522 -21.44 20.85 -20.52
N THR A 523 -20.91 20.01 -19.63
CA THR A 523 -20.42 18.63 -19.87
C THR A 523 -19.17 18.46 -20.74
N MET A 524 -18.08 17.93 -20.14
CA MET A 524 -17.23 16.98 -20.88
C MET A 524 -18.15 15.95 -21.53
N ARG A 525 -18.03 15.75 -22.85
CA ARG A 525 -18.91 14.90 -23.67
C ARG A 525 -19.32 13.64 -22.92
N GLN A 526 -20.57 13.62 -22.44
CA GLN A 526 -21.20 12.38 -22.00
C GLN A 526 -21.32 11.48 -23.23
N LEU A 527 -20.54 10.39 -23.25
CA LEU A 527 -20.81 9.27 -24.14
C LEU A 527 -22.09 8.58 -23.64
N HIS A 528 -23.23 9.14 -24.01
CA HIS A 528 -24.52 8.50 -23.88
C HIS A 528 -24.53 7.22 -24.71
N ARG A 529 -24.86 6.09 -24.10
CA ARG A 529 -25.47 4.97 -24.80
C ARG A 529 -26.75 4.55 -24.11
N GLY A 530 -27.80 4.47 -24.92
CA GLY A 530 -29.08 3.88 -24.58
C GLY A 530 -28.91 2.42 -24.18
N ILE A 531 -29.78 2.00 -23.27
CA ILE A 531 -29.93 0.59 -22.91
C ILE A 531 -30.58 -0.09 -24.12
N ALA A 532 -29.78 -0.78 -24.93
CA ALA A 532 -30.31 -1.83 -25.79
C ALA A 532 -30.73 -2.98 -24.86
N GLY A 533 -32.01 -3.38 -24.93
CA GLY A 533 -32.67 -4.34 -24.05
C GLY A 533 -32.16 -5.77 -24.16
N THR A 534 -30.91 -6.03 -23.74
CA THR A 534 -30.33 -7.37 -23.57
C THR A 534 -29.44 -7.41 -22.33
N GLY A 535 -30.01 -7.12 -21.15
CA GLY A 535 -29.28 -7.16 -19.87
C GLY A 535 -28.94 -8.60 -19.43
N ARG A 536 -27.83 -8.79 -18.71
CA ARG A 536 -27.35 -10.13 -18.26
C ARG A 536 -28.31 -10.89 -17.34
N HIS A 537 -29.19 -10.18 -16.64
CA HIS A 537 -30.15 -10.78 -15.72
C HIS A 537 -31.46 -11.21 -16.39
N PHE A 538 -31.62 -10.99 -17.71
CA PHE A 538 -32.85 -11.31 -18.45
C PHE A 538 -33.22 -12.80 -18.39
N ALA A 539 -32.24 -13.71 -18.50
CA ALA A 539 -32.46 -15.14 -18.33
C ALA A 539 -32.84 -15.52 -16.89
N GLY A 540 -32.38 -14.76 -15.89
CA GLY A 540 -32.70 -14.98 -14.48
C GLY A 540 -34.06 -14.42 -14.04
N LEU A 541 -34.62 -13.45 -14.78
CA LEU A 541 -35.93 -12.86 -14.53
C LEU A 541 -37.06 -13.85 -14.86
N LYS A 542 -36.97 -14.56 -15.99
CA LYS A 542 -37.96 -15.56 -16.44
C LYS A 542 -38.03 -16.81 -15.57
N HIS A 543 -36.93 -17.14 -14.89
CA HIS A 543 -36.78 -18.40 -14.14
C HIS A 543 -36.49 -18.16 -12.66
N ALA A 544 -36.89 -16.99 -12.14
CA ALA A 544 -36.74 -16.68 -10.73
C ALA A 544 -37.63 -17.64 -9.91
N PRO A 545 -37.07 -18.44 -8.99
CA PRO A 545 -37.84 -19.40 -8.22
C PRO A 545 -38.85 -18.68 -7.32
N GLU A 546 -40.00 -19.33 -7.08
CA GLU A 546 -40.95 -18.85 -6.08
C GLU A 546 -40.29 -18.84 -4.69
N PRO A 547 -40.60 -17.83 -3.85
CA PRO A 547 -40.01 -17.69 -2.54
C PRO A 547 -40.52 -18.78 -1.57
N SER A 548 -39.87 -19.95 -1.58
CA SER A 548 -40.32 -21.14 -0.83
C SER A 548 -39.93 -21.16 0.65
N ASN A 549 -38.98 -20.32 1.08
CA ASN A 549 -38.42 -20.40 2.44
C ASN A 549 -38.76 -19.16 3.29
N PRO A 550 -39.57 -19.29 4.36
CA PRO A 550 -40.01 -18.16 5.18
C PRO A 550 -38.85 -17.53 5.95
N LEU A 551 -38.83 -16.19 6.01
CA LEU A 551 -37.84 -15.44 6.80
C LEU A 551 -38.09 -15.68 8.29
N ARG A 552 -37.11 -16.27 8.98
CA ARG A 552 -37.20 -16.53 10.42
C ARG A 552 -37.04 -15.24 11.22
N GLY A 553 -37.78 -15.10 12.33
CA GLY A 553 -37.79 -13.89 13.16
C GLY A 553 -36.40 -13.47 13.65
N TYR A 554 -35.58 -14.41 14.12
CA TYR A 554 -34.21 -14.07 14.56
C TYR A 554 -33.31 -13.57 13.42
N VAL A 555 -33.52 -14.02 12.17
CA VAL A 555 -32.76 -13.56 10.99
C VAL A 555 -33.18 -12.14 10.64
N LEU A 556 -34.48 -11.85 10.70
CA LEU A 556 -35.01 -10.48 10.54
C LEU A 556 -34.37 -9.53 11.56
N LEU A 557 -34.40 -9.88 12.84
CA LEU A 557 -33.85 -9.05 13.91
C LEU A 557 -32.33 -8.85 13.76
N ARG A 558 -31.58 -9.93 13.48
CA ARG A 558 -30.13 -9.86 13.27
C ARG A 558 -29.77 -8.95 12.10
N ASN A 559 -30.42 -9.14 10.95
CA ASN A 559 -30.15 -8.33 9.75
C ASN A 559 -30.54 -6.87 9.97
N PHE A 560 -31.70 -6.62 10.59
CA PHE A 560 -32.14 -5.28 10.95
C PHE A 560 -31.12 -4.56 11.84
N ILE A 561 -30.73 -5.18 12.97
CA ILE A 561 -29.77 -4.57 13.92
C ILE A 561 -28.45 -4.28 13.21
N HIS A 562 -27.93 -5.25 12.44
CA HIS A 562 -26.64 -5.14 11.80
C HIS A 562 -26.61 -4.03 10.74
N GLU A 563 -27.58 -4.01 9.82
CA GLU A 563 -27.58 -3.05 8.72
C GLU A 563 -27.99 -1.65 9.23
N ARG A 564 -28.87 -1.55 10.23
CA ARG A 564 -29.17 -0.29 10.94
C ARG A 564 -27.90 0.33 11.56
N MET A 565 -27.08 -0.46 12.25
CA MET A 565 -25.83 0.03 12.83
C MET A 565 -24.87 0.53 11.74
N ARG A 566 -24.73 -0.19 10.63
CA ARG A 566 -23.86 0.22 9.51
C ARG A 566 -24.33 1.52 8.87
N MET A 567 -25.63 1.65 8.60
CA MET A 567 -26.24 2.86 8.06
C MET A 567 -26.01 4.05 9.00
N ARG A 568 -26.36 3.93 10.28
CA ARG A 568 -26.18 5.00 11.28
C ARG A 568 -24.72 5.41 11.45
N HIS A 569 -23.80 4.45 11.46
CA HIS A 569 -22.38 4.75 11.54
C HIS A 569 -21.94 5.61 10.35
N PHE A 570 -22.31 5.23 9.12
CA PHE A 570 -21.99 6.00 7.93
C PHE A 570 -22.62 7.40 7.91
N VAL A 571 -23.89 7.51 8.32
CA VAL A 571 -24.59 8.80 8.48
C VAL A 571 -23.86 9.68 9.48
N THR A 572 -23.46 9.13 10.62
CA THR A 572 -22.73 9.85 11.67
C THR A 572 -21.40 10.38 11.13
N THR A 573 -20.59 9.53 10.49
CA THR A 573 -19.31 9.93 9.88
C THR A 573 -19.50 11.05 8.86
N THR A 574 -20.53 10.95 8.02
CA THR A 574 -20.84 11.97 7.00
C THR A 574 -21.33 13.29 7.62
N ASN A 575 -22.10 13.21 8.70
CA ASN A 575 -22.56 14.39 9.44
C ASN A 575 -21.41 15.08 10.18
N GLU A 576 -20.45 14.34 10.72
CA GLU A 576 -19.23 14.93 11.28
C GLU A 576 -18.42 15.66 10.21
N LEU A 577 -18.21 15.06 9.02
CA LEU A 577 -17.57 15.76 7.90
C LEU A 577 -18.31 17.06 7.52
N ARG A 578 -19.64 17.02 7.48
CA ARG A 578 -20.47 18.22 7.23
C ARG A 578 -20.24 19.30 8.30
N LYS A 579 -20.27 18.94 9.58
CA LYS A 579 -20.02 19.89 10.69
C LYS A 579 -18.64 20.54 10.58
N HIS A 580 -17.61 19.77 10.23
CA HIS A 580 -16.25 20.30 10.03
C HIS A 580 -16.22 21.30 8.86
N TRP A 581 -16.86 20.95 7.74
CA TRP A 581 -16.99 21.84 6.59
C TRP A 581 -17.69 23.16 6.95
N ASP A 582 -18.87 23.08 7.57
CA ASP A 582 -19.70 24.25 7.88
C ASP A 582 -18.97 25.21 8.83
N ARG A 583 -18.28 24.69 9.84
CA ARG A 583 -17.43 25.48 10.75
C ARG A 583 -16.30 26.19 10.01
N THR A 584 -15.67 25.52 9.05
CA THR A 584 -14.56 26.06 8.25
C THR A 584 -15.03 27.16 7.31
N ALA A 585 -16.11 26.89 6.57
CA ALA A 585 -16.72 27.84 5.66
C ALA A 585 -17.22 29.08 6.40
N GLN A 586 -17.87 28.91 7.57
CA GLN A 586 -18.35 30.03 8.38
C GLN A 586 -17.20 30.91 8.89
N ALA A 587 -16.14 30.31 9.43
CA ALA A 587 -14.97 31.05 9.91
C ALA A 587 -14.29 31.84 8.77
N MET A 588 -14.17 31.24 7.59
CA MET A 588 -13.58 31.90 6.43
C MET A 588 -14.47 33.04 5.91
N ARG A 589 -15.79 32.84 5.82
CA ARG A 589 -16.74 33.89 5.42
C ARG A 589 -16.66 35.10 6.36
N GLN A 590 -16.57 34.88 7.67
CA GLN A 590 -16.39 35.97 8.64
C GLN A 590 -15.12 36.76 8.37
N LEU A 591 -13.98 36.09 8.16
CA LEU A 591 -12.71 36.76 7.84
C LEU A 591 -12.78 37.56 6.54
N MET A 592 -13.47 37.03 5.51
CA MET A 592 -13.64 37.72 4.23
C MET A 592 -14.49 38.99 4.31
N THR A 593 -15.29 39.19 5.37
CA THR A 593 -16.00 40.48 5.58
C THR A 593 -15.03 41.61 5.96
N VAL A 594 -13.88 41.27 6.55
CA VAL A 594 -12.90 42.25 7.05
C VAL A 594 -12.11 42.83 5.88
N LYS A 595 -12.27 44.14 5.63
CA LYS A 595 -11.60 44.84 4.50
C LYS A 595 -10.07 44.71 4.56
N ALA A 596 -9.47 44.91 5.73
CA ALA A 596 -8.02 44.81 5.92
C ALA A 596 -7.48 43.40 5.61
N PHE A 597 -8.24 42.35 5.93
CA PHE A 597 -7.84 40.98 5.61
C PHE A 597 -7.92 40.70 4.10
N ARG A 598 -8.96 41.20 3.41
CA ARG A 598 -9.06 41.09 1.94
C ARG A 598 -7.92 41.82 1.22
N GLU A 599 -7.58 43.03 1.66
CA GLU A 599 -6.46 43.79 1.10
C GLU A 599 -5.11 43.07 1.30
N LEU A 600 -4.92 42.42 2.46
CA LEU A 600 -3.76 41.59 2.74
C LEU A 600 -3.68 40.41 1.76
N LEU A 601 -4.76 39.64 1.59
CA LEU A 601 -4.80 38.52 0.65
C LEU A 601 -4.54 38.95 -0.80
N LYS A 602 -5.06 40.12 -1.19
CA LYS A 602 -4.81 40.73 -2.51
C LYS A 602 -3.34 41.08 -2.71
N SER A 603 -2.70 41.68 -1.71
CA SER A 603 -1.26 42.03 -1.78
C SER A 603 -0.35 40.81 -1.92
N GLU A 604 -0.79 39.64 -1.44
CA GLU A 604 -0.03 38.39 -1.49
C GLU A 604 -0.46 37.46 -2.64
N GLY A 605 -1.42 37.87 -3.48
CA GLY A 605 -1.89 37.08 -4.63
C GLY A 605 -2.68 35.81 -4.25
N ILE A 606 -3.41 35.85 -3.11
CA ILE A 606 -4.23 34.73 -2.57
C ILE A 606 -5.72 35.15 -2.44
N GLU A 607 -6.12 36.22 -3.14
CA GLU A 607 -7.47 36.80 -3.03
C GLU A 607 -8.60 35.87 -3.49
N THR A 608 -8.31 34.94 -4.39
CA THR A 608 -9.30 34.06 -5.00
C THR A 608 -9.50 32.79 -4.18
N MET A 609 -10.60 32.76 -3.42
CA MET A 609 -11.02 31.64 -2.61
C MET A 609 -11.72 30.55 -3.44
N PRO A 610 -11.63 29.25 -3.08
CA PRO A 610 -12.43 28.21 -3.70
C PRO A 610 -13.93 28.49 -3.61
N SER A 611 -14.64 28.44 -4.74
CA SER A 611 -16.08 28.73 -4.80
C SER A 611 -16.90 27.81 -3.89
N MET A 612 -16.46 26.55 -3.72
CA MET A 612 -17.10 25.61 -2.80
C MET A 612 -17.11 26.08 -1.36
N LEU A 613 -16.13 26.86 -0.90
CA LEU A 613 -16.15 27.42 0.45
C LEU A 613 -17.05 28.67 0.57
N MET A 614 -17.38 29.31 -0.56
CA MET A 614 -18.30 30.45 -0.60
C MET A 614 -19.75 30.00 -0.58
N GLU A 615 -20.10 28.93 -1.29
CA GLU A 615 -21.45 28.38 -1.40
C GLU A 615 -21.71 27.24 -0.39
N THR A 616 -22.92 27.13 0.17
CA THR A 616 -23.38 25.83 0.71
C THR A 616 -23.48 24.88 -0.47
N ILE A 617 -22.65 23.81 -0.50
CA ILE A 617 -22.55 22.81 -1.57
C ILE A 617 -23.84 22.73 -2.41
N PRO A 618 -23.84 23.29 -3.63
CA PRO A 618 -25.08 23.43 -4.40
C PRO A 618 -25.72 22.07 -4.71
N PRO A 619 -27.06 21.97 -4.78
CA PRO A 619 -27.77 20.76 -5.19
C PRO A 619 -27.31 20.20 -6.55
N SER A 620 -26.81 21.07 -7.44
CA SER A 620 -26.27 20.68 -8.75
C SER A 620 -25.05 19.76 -8.66
N HIS A 621 -24.26 19.82 -7.57
CA HIS A 621 -23.15 18.88 -7.36
C HIS A 621 -23.62 17.50 -6.88
N LEU A 622 -24.83 17.39 -6.32
CA LEU A 622 -25.44 16.12 -5.94
C LEU A 622 -25.90 15.33 -7.19
N ALA A 623 -26.24 16.04 -8.28
CA ALA A 623 -26.57 15.45 -9.57
C ALA A 623 -25.37 14.76 -10.27
N LEU A 624 -24.14 15.00 -9.82
CA LEU A 624 -22.90 14.45 -10.41
C LEU A 624 -22.58 13.01 -10.00
N ILE A 625 -23.22 12.49 -8.93
CA ILE A 625 -22.88 11.18 -8.32
C ILE A 625 -23.55 10.01 -9.05
N ARG A 626 -24.65 10.27 -9.75
CA ARG A 626 -25.30 9.43 -10.76
C ARG A 626 -26.44 10.27 -11.32
N ALA A 627 -26.46 10.53 -12.62
CA ALA A 627 -27.58 11.21 -13.26
C ALA A 627 -28.88 10.50 -12.87
N GLU A 628 -29.73 11.14 -12.06
CA GLU A 628 -31.07 10.65 -11.78
C GLU A 628 -31.83 10.71 -13.09
N ARG A 629 -32.02 9.55 -13.72
CA ARG A 629 -32.92 9.43 -14.86
C ARG A 629 -34.34 9.63 -14.35
N PRO A 630 -35.21 10.33 -15.09
CA PRO A 630 -36.64 10.22 -14.84
C PRO A 630 -37.02 8.75 -14.95
N LEU A 631 -37.80 8.25 -13.99
CA LEU A 631 -38.36 6.90 -13.97
C LEU A 631 -39.09 6.66 -15.30
N ALA A 632 -38.42 6.04 -16.27
CA ALA A 632 -39.06 5.71 -17.54
C ALA A 632 -39.97 4.50 -17.29
N ALA A 633 -41.22 4.60 -17.73
CA ALA A 633 -42.30 3.62 -17.54
C ALA A 633 -42.08 2.22 -18.14
N CYS A 634 -40.85 1.87 -18.55
CA CYS A 634 -40.52 0.55 -19.06
C CYS A 634 -40.35 -0.45 -17.90
N GLN A 635 -41.29 -1.38 -17.82
CA GLN A 635 -41.23 -2.55 -16.95
C GLN A 635 -40.78 -3.77 -17.76
N ILE A 636 -39.85 -4.53 -17.21
CA ILE A 636 -39.43 -5.82 -17.77
C ILE A 636 -39.79 -6.88 -16.74
N GLU A 637 -40.81 -7.69 -17.04
CA GLU A 637 -41.25 -8.84 -16.21
C GLU A 637 -41.47 -8.52 -14.73
N GLY A 638 -42.14 -7.40 -14.42
CA GLY A 638 -42.45 -7.03 -13.02
C GLY A 638 -41.42 -6.12 -12.35
N ILE A 639 -40.30 -5.83 -13.01
CA ILE A 639 -39.22 -5.02 -12.45
C ILE A 639 -39.03 -3.71 -13.22
N CYS A 640 -38.83 -2.62 -12.47
CA CYS A 640 -38.48 -1.31 -12.99
C CYS A 640 -37.13 -1.35 -13.74
N ALA A 641 -37.06 -0.72 -14.92
CA ALA A 641 -35.83 -0.65 -15.73
C ALA A 641 -34.66 0.00 -14.98
N ASP A 642 -34.90 0.99 -14.11
CA ASP A 642 -33.85 1.65 -13.34
C ASP A 642 -33.26 0.73 -12.26
N ALA A 643 -34.11 -0.05 -11.59
CA ALA A 643 -33.66 -1.07 -10.63
C ALA A 643 -32.82 -2.15 -11.33
N LEU A 644 -33.20 -2.56 -12.55
CA LEU A 644 -32.40 -3.48 -13.37
C LEU A 644 -31.07 -2.88 -13.80
N GLY A 645 -31.07 -1.62 -14.23
CA GLY A 645 -29.85 -0.91 -14.63
C GLY A 645 -28.85 -0.78 -13.48
N LEU A 646 -29.33 -0.49 -12.26
CA LEU A 646 -28.49 -0.45 -11.06
C LEU A 646 -27.83 -1.81 -10.77
N LEU A 647 -28.54 -2.90 -11.00
CA LEU A 647 -28.09 -4.25 -10.67
C LEU A 647 -27.26 -4.93 -11.78
N GLU A 648 -27.30 -4.43 -13.02
CA GLU A 648 -26.74 -5.07 -14.24
C GLU A 648 -25.28 -5.53 -14.12
N ASN A 649 -24.45 -4.74 -13.44
CA ASN A 649 -23.01 -4.98 -13.35
C ASN A 649 -22.60 -5.75 -12.08
N CYS A 650 -23.55 -6.22 -11.28
CA CYS A 650 -23.34 -6.90 -10.00
C CYS A 650 -23.87 -8.35 -10.04
N PRO A 651 -23.22 -9.33 -9.40
CA PRO A 651 -23.82 -10.65 -9.22
C PRO A 651 -25.06 -10.60 -8.34
N VAL A 652 -26.23 -10.87 -8.92
CA VAL A 652 -27.53 -10.90 -8.23
C VAL A 652 -28.11 -12.32 -8.28
N PRO A 653 -28.37 -12.96 -7.13
CA PRO A 653 -29.17 -14.18 -7.07
C PRO A 653 -30.57 -13.98 -7.67
N SER A 654 -31.02 -14.87 -8.57
CA SER A 654 -32.30 -14.71 -9.29
C SER A 654 -33.50 -14.56 -8.35
N ILE A 655 -33.47 -15.20 -7.17
CA ILE A 655 -34.51 -15.09 -6.15
C ILE A 655 -34.74 -13.66 -5.63
N ILE A 656 -33.76 -12.76 -5.75
CA ILE A 656 -33.92 -11.35 -5.37
C ILE A 656 -34.95 -10.66 -6.26
N PHE A 657 -35.04 -11.03 -7.55
CA PHE A 657 -36.05 -10.46 -8.44
C PHE A 657 -37.47 -10.86 -8.02
N SER A 658 -37.66 -12.07 -7.48
CA SER A 658 -38.95 -12.47 -6.88
C SER A 658 -39.34 -11.55 -5.71
N TYR A 659 -38.37 -11.17 -4.86
CA TYR A 659 -38.63 -10.23 -3.74
C TYR A 659 -38.88 -8.80 -4.20
N LEU A 660 -38.20 -8.33 -5.24
CA LEU A 660 -38.45 -6.99 -5.79
C LEU A 660 -39.86 -6.89 -6.40
N ARG A 661 -40.42 -7.97 -6.96
CA ARG A 661 -41.82 -7.99 -7.44
C ARG A 661 -42.86 -7.86 -6.31
N GLU A 662 -42.50 -8.11 -5.05
CA GLU A 662 -43.42 -7.94 -3.91
C GLU A 662 -43.63 -6.46 -3.53
N VAL A 663 -42.85 -5.53 -4.08
CA VAL A 663 -42.87 -4.09 -3.73
C VAL A 663 -43.13 -3.19 -4.94
N SER A 664 -43.60 -1.97 -4.67
CA SER A 664 -43.81 -0.88 -5.64
C SER A 664 -42.52 -0.50 -6.39
N PHE A 665 -42.64 0.05 -7.60
CA PHE A 665 -41.47 0.36 -8.45
C PHE A 665 -40.48 1.34 -7.81
N GLU A 666 -40.98 2.38 -7.14
CA GLU A 666 -40.12 3.32 -6.40
C GLU A 666 -39.30 2.60 -5.32
N ARG A 667 -39.97 1.69 -4.58
CA ARG A 667 -39.33 0.88 -3.55
C ARG A 667 -38.35 -0.14 -4.14
N GLN A 668 -38.59 -0.68 -5.34
CA GLN A 668 -37.62 -1.54 -6.03
C GLN A 668 -36.30 -0.81 -6.26
N VAL A 669 -36.36 0.44 -6.73
CA VAL A 669 -35.17 1.28 -6.96
C VAL A 669 -34.48 1.60 -5.64
N GLU A 670 -35.23 1.97 -4.62
CA GLU A 670 -34.69 2.27 -3.29
C GLU A 670 -33.99 1.05 -2.66
N MET A 671 -34.63 -0.12 -2.71
CA MET A 671 -34.04 -1.38 -2.24
C MET A 671 -32.75 -1.72 -3.00
N ALA A 672 -32.71 -1.53 -4.32
CA ALA A 672 -31.51 -1.73 -5.13
C ALA A 672 -30.39 -0.75 -4.69
N LYS A 673 -30.70 0.53 -4.51
CA LYS A 673 -29.75 1.55 -4.01
C LYS A 673 -29.19 1.16 -2.64
N ILE A 674 -30.04 0.76 -1.69
CA ILE A 674 -29.64 0.33 -0.33
C ILE A 674 -28.72 -0.90 -0.38
N MET A 675 -29.12 -1.95 -1.10
CA MET A 675 -28.35 -3.18 -1.20
C MET A 675 -26.96 -2.95 -1.81
N LEU A 676 -26.88 -2.11 -2.84
CA LEU A 676 -25.61 -1.73 -3.48
C LEU A 676 -24.75 -0.88 -2.56
N ALA A 677 -25.32 0.16 -1.94
CA ALA A 677 -24.61 1.06 -1.03
C ALA A 677 -24.06 0.32 0.20
N LEU A 678 -24.75 -0.70 0.70
CA LEU A 678 -24.25 -1.54 1.79
C LEU A 678 -23.32 -2.68 1.31
N GLY A 679 -23.19 -2.89 0.00
CA GLY A 679 -22.46 -4.03 -0.57
C GLY A 679 -23.05 -5.40 -0.19
N SER A 680 -24.35 -5.44 0.13
CA SER A 680 -25.07 -6.59 0.72
C SER A 680 -26.16 -7.11 -0.21
N VAL A 681 -25.82 -7.40 -1.48
CA VAL A 681 -26.77 -7.97 -2.46
C VAL A 681 -27.01 -9.46 -2.16
N ARG A 682 -27.82 -9.74 -1.13
CA ARG A 682 -28.08 -11.08 -0.61
C ARG A 682 -29.58 -11.31 -0.45
N ALA A 683 -30.02 -12.54 -0.66
CA ALA A 683 -31.44 -12.90 -0.63
C ALA A 683 -32.08 -12.68 0.75
N ASP A 684 -31.38 -12.98 1.83
CA ASP A 684 -31.85 -12.78 3.21
C ASP A 684 -32.04 -11.30 3.55
N PHE A 685 -31.15 -10.43 3.07
CA PHE A 685 -31.31 -8.98 3.26
C PHE A 685 -32.44 -8.41 2.40
N ALA A 686 -32.57 -8.83 1.13
CA ALA A 686 -33.71 -8.46 0.29
C ALA A 686 -35.05 -8.84 0.95
N LYS A 687 -35.15 -10.04 1.55
CA LYS A 687 -36.32 -10.45 2.35
C LYS A 687 -36.56 -9.53 3.55
N THR A 688 -35.51 -9.14 4.27
CA THR A 688 -35.61 -8.19 5.39
C THR A 688 -36.16 -6.84 4.92
N LEU A 689 -35.68 -6.33 3.78
CA LEU A 689 -36.18 -5.08 3.18
C LEU A 689 -37.67 -5.16 2.81
N VAL A 690 -38.12 -6.27 2.22
CA VAL A 690 -39.56 -6.50 1.95
C VAL A 690 -40.35 -6.56 3.25
N ALA A 691 -39.85 -7.27 4.27
CA ALA A 691 -40.52 -7.39 5.57
C ALA A 691 -40.67 -6.06 6.33
N LEU A 692 -39.77 -5.10 6.08
CA LEU A 692 -39.76 -3.76 6.67
C LEU A 692 -40.30 -2.69 5.70
N THR A 693 -40.99 -3.09 4.62
CA THR A 693 -41.59 -2.15 3.67
C THR A 693 -43.01 -1.75 4.12
N PRO A 694 -43.35 -0.46 4.10
CA PRO A 694 -44.70 0.01 4.39
C PRO A 694 -45.77 -0.56 3.48
N ARG A 695 -47.00 -0.71 4.00
CA ARG A 695 -48.13 -1.26 3.22
C ARG A 695 -48.42 -0.45 1.95
N SER A 696 -48.24 0.86 2.02
CA SER A 696 -48.40 1.76 0.88
C SER A 696 -47.40 1.52 -0.25
N GLN A 697 -46.28 0.84 0.03
CA GLN A 697 -45.20 0.58 -0.91
C GLN A 697 -45.10 -0.90 -1.32
N LEU A 698 -46.06 -1.75 -0.94
CA LEU A 698 -46.17 -3.13 -1.42
C LEU A 698 -46.86 -3.18 -2.79
N ALA A 699 -46.53 -4.18 -3.61
CA ALA A 699 -47.20 -4.38 -4.89
C ALA A 699 -48.70 -4.74 -4.73
N ASP A 700 -49.04 -5.46 -3.65
CA ASP A 700 -50.42 -5.72 -3.22
C ASP A 700 -50.62 -5.21 -1.77
N PRO A 701 -51.20 -4.01 -1.58
CA PRO A 701 -51.48 -3.44 -0.26
C PRO A 701 -52.50 -4.25 0.57
N SER A 702 -53.32 -5.10 -0.08
CA SER A 702 -54.35 -5.92 0.58
C SER A 702 -53.78 -7.23 1.14
N SER A 703 -52.51 -7.55 0.84
CA SER A 703 -51.86 -8.78 1.27
C SER A 703 -51.69 -8.87 2.80
N ARG A 704 -51.89 -10.08 3.36
CA ARG A 704 -51.78 -10.33 4.80
C ARG A 704 -50.33 -10.18 5.27
N ARG A 705 -50.07 -9.31 6.25
CA ARG A 705 -48.72 -9.15 6.86
C ARG A 705 -48.21 -10.48 7.42
N LYS A 706 -46.98 -10.84 7.03
CA LYS A 706 -46.24 -11.99 7.54
C LYS A 706 -46.03 -11.84 9.06
N ARG A 707 -46.40 -12.85 9.84
CA ARG A 707 -46.14 -12.90 11.29
C ARG A 707 -44.82 -13.60 11.55
N PHE A 708 -43.99 -13.04 12.44
CA PHE A 708 -42.69 -13.59 12.79
C PHE A 708 -42.73 -14.18 14.20
N HIS A 709 -42.39 -15.47 14.32
CA HIS A 709 -42.32 -16.12 15.63
C HIS A 709 -41.31 -15.41 16.54
N GLY A 710 -41.73 -15.06 17.76
CA GLY A 710 -40.92 -14.34 18.74
C GLY A 710 -40.85 -12.81 18.59
N ILE A 711 -41.57 -12.20 17.64
CA ILE A 711 -41.59 -10.74 17.44
C ILE A 711 -43.04 -10.23 17.43
N LYS A 712 -43.34 -9.26 18.30
CA LYS A 712 -44.68 -8.65 18.39
C LYS A 712 -44.96 -7.75 17.18
N ALA A 713 -46.23 -7.65 16.75
CA ALA A 713 -46.61 -6.81 15.62
C ALA A 713 -46.27 -5.31 15.81
N ALA A 714 -46.40 -4.82 17.04
CA ALA A 714 -45.99 -3.45 17.40
C ALA A 714 -44.47 -3.24 17.22
N GLN A 715 -43.66 -4.25 17.55
CA GLN A 715 -42.21 -4.20 17.38
C GLN A 715 -41.83 -4.15 15.89
N VAL A 716 -42.48 -4.93 15.03
CA VAL A 716 -42.25 -4.87 13.58
C VAL A 716 -42.59 -3.48 13.02
N THR A 717 -43.68 -2.87 13.50
CA THR A 717 -44.11 -1.53 13.06
C THR A 717 -43.11 -0.46 13.48
N SER A 718 -42.57 -0.56 14.70
CA SER A 718 -41.49 0.33 15.15
C SER A 718 -40.20 0.14 14.33
N MET A 719 -39.83 -1.11 14.03
CA MET A 719 -38.67 -1.42 13.18
C MET A 719 -38.83 -0.86 11.75
N GLU A 720 -40.03 -0.94 11.19
CA GLU A 720 -40.38 -0.40 9.87
C GLU A 720 -40.20 1.12 9.82
N ALA A 721 -40.74 1.85 10.79
CA ALA A 721 -40.59 3.31 10.88
C ALA A 721 -39.10 3.70 11.05
N GLU A 722 -38.39 3.08 11.98
CA GLU A 722 -36.97 3.34 12.22
C GLU A 722 -36.12 3.02 10.98
N PHE A 723 -36.41 1.91 10.28
CA PHE A 723 -35.66 1.52 9.09
C PHE A 723 -35.89 2.48 7.92
N GLY A 724 -37.13 2.98 7.75
CA GLY A 724 -37.46 3.97 6.73
C GLY A 724 -36.69 5.27 6.91
N GLU A 725 -36.71 5.81 8.13
CA GLU A 725 -35.95 7.02 8.49
C GLU A 725 -34.45 6.85 8.25
N VAL A 726 -33.85 5.79 8.83
CA VAL A 726 -32.41 5.54 8.71
C VAL A 726 -31.99 5.27 7.26
N SER A 727 -32.83 4.60 6.46
CA SER A 727 -32.54 4.35 5.04
C SER A 727 -32.51 5.64 4.23
N HIS A 728 -33.46 6.56 4.49
CA HIS A 728 -33.51 7.85 3.81
C HIS A 728 -32.29 8.72 4.16
N GLU A 729 -31.97 8.84 5.45
CA GLU A 729 -30.77 9.55 5.90
C GLU A 729 -29.49 8.95 5.31
N PHE A 730 -29.41 7.62 5.27
CA PHE A 730 -28.26 6.90 4.74
C PHE A 730 -28.07 7.16 3.25
N LEU A 731 -29.12 7.07 2.43
CA LEU A 731 -29.01 7.34 0.99
C LEU A 731 -28.62 8.80 0.72
N ASN A 732 -29.15 9.75 1.50
CA ASN A 732 -28.73 11.15 1.42
C ASN A 732 -27.26 11.34 1.85
N ALA A 733 -26.82 10.63 2.90
CA ALA A 733 -25.41 10.62 3.30
C ALA A 733 -24.52 10.06 2.19
N VAL A 734 -24.89 8.94 1.56
CA VAL A 734 -24.14 8.33 0.44
C VAL A 734 -24.02 9.30 -0.74
N ALA A 735 -25.11 10.01 -1.05
CA ALA A 735 -25.15 11.01 -2.12
C ALA A 735 -24.41 12.32 -1.80
N THR A 736 -23.97 12.55 -0.55
CA THR A 736 -23.31 13.81 -0.17
C THR A 736 -21.88 13.59 0.31
N HIS A 737 -21.55 12.37 0.73
CA HIS A 737 -20.27 12.03 1.36
C HIS A 737 -19.06 12.37 0.50
N GLY A 738 -19.01 11.86 -0.74
CA GLY A 738 -17.85 12.04 -1.62
C GLY A 738 -17.59 13.50 -1.95
N VAL A 739 -18.63 14.26 -2.30
CA VAL A 739 -18.52 15.70 -2.60
C VAL A 739 -18.04 16.49 -1.39
N ARG A 740 -18.54 16.18 -0.18
CA ARG A 740 -18.11 16.83 1.06
C ARG A 740 -16.65 16.53 1.40
N ALA A 741 -16.26 15.25 1.32
CA ALA A 741 -14.89 14.83 1.61
C ALA A 741 -13.90 15.46 0.62
N LEU A 742 -14.23 15.48 -0.68
CA LEU A 742 -13.40 16.13 -1.70
C LEU A 742 -13.36 17.65 -1.51
N GLY A 743 -14.49 18.28 -1.20
CA GLY A 743 -14.54 19.69 -0.83
C GLY A 743 -13.56 20.01 0.30
N LEU A 744 -13.56 19.21 1.36
CA LEU A 744 -12.66 19.38 2.51
C LEU A 744 -11.18 19.32 2.10
N VAL A 745 -10.81 18.45 1.14
CA VAL A 745 -9.44 18.43 0.60
C VAL A 745 -9.09 19.75 -0.09
N ALA A 746 -9.98 20.31 -0.90
CA ALA A 746 -9.75 21.63 -1.52
C ALA A 746 -9.63 22.74 -0.46
N ALA A 747 -10.46 22.71 0.58
CA ALA A 747 -10.38 23.68 1.66
C ALA A 747 -9.09 23.57 2.46
N HIS A 748 -8.64 22.34 2.78
CA HIS A 748 -7.36 22.11 3.44
C HIS A 748 -6.19 22.59 2.57
N GLY A 749 -6.23 22.38 1.26
CA GLY A 749 -5.23 22.90 0.33
C GLY A 749 -5.14 24.44 0.36
N TYR A 750 -6.28 25.13 0.29
CA TYR A 750 -6.34 26.59 0.35
C TYR A 750 -5.90 27.14 1.72
N LEU A 751 -6.37 26.55 2.82
CA LEU A 751 -5.94 26.93 4.17
C LEU A 751 -4.44 26.69 4.39
N GLY A 752 -3.90 25.58 3.86
CA GLY A 752 -2.47 25.31 3.86
C GLY A 752 -1.69 26.44 3.17
N ARG A 753 -2.12 26.82 1.97
CA ARG A 753 -1.51 27.93 1.22
C ARG A 753 -1.59 29.27 1.97
N ILE A 754 -2.70 29.57 2.64
CA ILE A 754 -2.82 30.76 3.50
C ILE A 754 -1.84 30.71 4.66
N LEU A 755 -1.76 29.57 5.35
CA LEU A 755 -0.94 29.39 6.55
C LEU A 755 0.55 29.19 6.26
N GLU A 756 0.93 28.96 5.01
CA GLU A 756 2.33 29.03 4.56
C GLU A 756 2.82 30.48 4.41
N ASN A 757 1.91 31.47 4.28
CA ASN A 757 2.28 32.88 4.16
C ASN A 757 2.56 33.53 5.54
N PRO A 758 3.81 33.94 5.85
CA PRO A 758 4.16 34.47 7.16
C PRO A 758 3.40 35.75 7.54
N LYS A 759 3.04 36.60 6.57
CA LYS A 759 2.31 37.85 6.85
C LYS A 759 0.87 37.57 7.25
N VAL A 760 0.22 36.61 6.57
CA VAL A 760 -1.15 36.20 6.89
C VAL A 760 -1.20 35.50 8.25
N VAL A 761 -0.23 34.63 8.55
CA VAL A 761 -0.10 33.99 9.86
C VAL A 761 0.04 35.02 10.99
N ARG A 762 0.91 36.02 10.83
CA ARG A 762 1.09 37.08 11.84
C ARG A 762 -0.19 37.88 12.07
N TYR A 763 -0.90 38.23 11.00
CA TYR A 763 -2.17 38.95 11.08
C TYR A 763 -3.25 38.11 11.79
N LEU A 764 -3.42 36.84 11.40
CA LEU A 764 -4.39 35.92 12.02
C LEU A 764 -4.06 35.67 13.50
N ALA A 765 -2.80 35.46 13.85
CA ALA A 765 -2.40 35.22 15.24
C ALA A 765 -2.63 36.44 16.16
N ARG A 766 -2.51 37.67 15.62
CA ARG A 766 -2.71 38.90 16.38
C ARG A 766 -4.20 39.28 16.48
N ASP A 767 -4.90 39.28 15.35
CA ASP A 767 -6.22 39.90 15.23
C ASP A 767 -7.37 38.86 15.28
N PHE A 768 -7.09 37.58 14.98
CA PHE A 768 -8.08 36.49 14.93
C PHE A 768 -7.57 35.16 15.52
N PRO A 769 -7.10 35.13 16.78
CA PRO A 769 -6.41 33.96 17.36
C PRO A 769 -7.28 32.70 17.45
N ILE A 770 -8.60 32.86 17.60
CA ILE A 770 -9.56 31.74 17.65
C ILE A 770 -9.66 31.06 16.29
N GLN A 771 -9.85 31.83 15.21
CA GLN A 771 -9.91 31.33 13.84
C GLN A 771 -8.56 30.74 13.42
N PHE A 772 -7.46 31.35 13.84
CA PHE A 772 -6.11 30.83 13.62
C PHE A 772 -5.91 29.43 14.25
N ALA A 773 -6.25 29.27 15.53
CA ALA A 773 -6.17 27.98 16.22
C ALA A 773 -7.08 26.93 15.56
N GLN A 774 -8.28 27.34 15.13
CA GLN A 774 -9.21 26.47 14.41
C GLN A 774 -8.63 25.99 13.06
N PHE A 775 -8.02 26.86 12.26
CA PHE A 775 -7.40 26.48 10.99
C PHE A 775 -6.19 25.55 11.19
N GLN A 776 -5.37 25.80 12.22
CA GLN A 776 -4.27 24.89 12.56
C GLN A 776 -4.77 23.51 12.98
N TRP A 777 -5.82 23.46 13.80
CA TRP A 777 -6.44 22.19 14.21
C TRP A 777 -7.01 21.42 13.01
N LEU A 778 -7.66 22.11 12.08
CA LEU A 778 -8.22 21.49 10.86
C LEU A 778 -7.12 20.88 9.98
N LEU A 779 -5.97 21.54 9.81
CA LEU A 779 -4.86 20.99 9.03
C LEU A 779 -4.18 19.78 9.69
N GLN A 780 -4.34 19.59 11.00
CA GLN A 780 -3.80 18.44 11.73
C GLN A 780 -4.68 17.19 11.62
N ILE A 781 -5.97 17.35 11.31
CA ILE A 781 -6.90 16.24 11.04
C ILE A 781 -6.77 15.86 9.56
N ARG A 782 -5.85 14.95 9.26
CA ARG A 782 -5.64 14.40 7.90
C ARG A 782 -6.03 12.95 7.75
#